data_AF-A0A7V3PRV0-F1
#
_entry.id   AF-A0A7V3PRV0-F1
#
_cell.length_a   1.000
_cell.length_b   1.000
_cell.length_c   1.000
_cell.angle_alpha   90.00
_cell.angle_beta   90.00
_cell.angle_gamma   90.00
#
_symmetry.space_group_name_H-M   'P 1'
#
loop_
_entity.id
_entity.type
_entity.pdbx_description
1 polymer ?
#
loop_
_entity_poly.entity_id
_entity_poly.type
_entity_poly.pdbx_seq_one_letter_code
_entity_poly.pdbx_strand_id
1 'polypeptide(L)'
;ASGPDGARRADILAALTQDAVFVASPAGSIIRANKRAEELTGRPLESLLGVPLDSLFYPREVVAGAVAAAAGLQDQRLEPSAAGLHGRQVGPVSRIDAFLLEESGSCLRVSLSLAPVLARSGTAAELVAVATPQASQEPLREELQGARALATLVAAAVSDAIALVDSSGVVVMANPAMARMLGFDDPLDCIGLRVDSLAAGGNLQDALSKALQRGRPVGADLYLAGPGTATTRVRGRVLPAGDVQGASPRVLLVLEQPAPEPAKAPGEKALPALRRAVEAAIQDTRCQLDAAVESLVQVAAQAFSGMGVGLVALGGQRPAAAWRGFSESLGRSLVSSVVARLARTNKPEESTPLIVPDLASYAGRGDDPALVASLVAEGWRSCVFMPLMLAGRVLGMFVVASTEPQRQIVVAAPLEQFALYLSMALSLLVERRLTEGEKRWFEQFAEFSNEVAVTPELDKLVGLVAREAVRVFEADWAVVYLVQPGHEGLEVAANAEAEKRSERKAPIPAEVFPVAREALEQTALIVRLVTTNGADRTLAAARFSTDGEATGVLVVGWDEVRVLDDLAKRALELVARRVGVAIHHARAYEEEASRVSRMKAAAEEAMEVEARVRSLLWAASAAAELTDLNRVLWTLTDAGLRTVNVEEIRIYLADHEAGVLRGATVGRAPDVVAQLEDTIPLQRTASVRADAALSEAPYLVSVVEEAGKSYETALIPLRTHAALVGLLEEVIQTQDGPWRRERCASCACSPAWQPWLLTGRAWMPCERLWSGPCRMSCARRCHPSARIRNCY
;
A
#
# COMPACT_ATOMS: atom_id res chain seq x y z
N ALA A 1 48.81 11.33 -33.70
CA ALA A 1 48.09 10.69 -32.58
C ALA A 1 48.16 9.18 -32.78
N SER A 2 49.23 8.58 -32.29
CA SER A 2 49.56 7.16 -32.39
C SER A 2 49.72 6.66 -30.96
N GLY A 3 48.59 6.52 -30.27
CA GLY A 3 48.54 6.12 -28.86
C GLY A 3 47.33 5.24 -28.56
N PRO A 4 47.39 4.44 -27.48
CA PRO A 4 46.42 3.39 -27.13
C PRO A 4 44.96 3.88 -26.92
N ASP A 5 44.73 5.19 -26.79
CA ASP A 5 43.39 5.79 -26.63
C ASP A 5 42.54 5.79 -27.91
N GLY A 6 43.15 5.72 -29.10
CA GLY A 6 42.41 5.71 -30.37
C GLY A 6 41.67 4.39 -30.60
N ALA A 7 42.30 3.26 -30.25
CA ALA A 7 41.69 1.94 -30.34
C ALA A 7 40.55 1.79 -29.33
N ARG A 8 40.75 2.26 -28.09
CA ARG A 8 39.73 2.26 -27.03
C ARG A 8 38.46 3.01 -27.41
N ARG A 9 38.57 4.15 -28.12
CA ARG A 9 37.39 4.92 -28.56
C ARG A 9 36.59 4.23 -29.66
N ALA A 10 37.26 3.55 -30.60
CA ALA A 10 36.59 2.76 -31.64
C ALA A 10 35.89 1.53 -31.04
N ASP A 11 36.49 0.90 -30.02
CA ASP A 11 35.93 -0.25 -29.30
C ASP A 11 34.67 0.13 -28.51
N ILE A 12 34.68 1.30 -27.87
CA ILE A 12 33.52 1.84 -27.14
C ILE A 12 32.37 2.19 -28.10
N LEU A 13 32.66 2.80 -29.25
CA LEU A 13 31.64 3.14 -30.25
C LEU A 13 31.01 1.87 -30.88
N ALA A 14 31.80 0.84 -31.16
CA ALA A 14 31.32 -0.44 -31.67
C ALA A 14 30.52 -1.25 -30.62
N ALA A 15 30.74 -1.01 -29.33
CA ALA A 15 29.98 -1.64 -28.24
C ALA A 15 28.61 -0.99 -27.98
N LEU A 16 28.39 0.25 -28.45
CA LEU A 16 27.15 1.01 -28.26
C LEU A 16 26.16 0.90 -29.44
N THR A 17 26.54 0.24 -30.53
CA THR A 17 25.68 0.07 -31.72
C THR A 17 24.72 -1.12 -31.56
N GLN A 18 23.48 -0.97 -32.03
CA GLN A 18 22.50 -2.07 -32.07
C GLN A 18 22.76 -3.10 -33.21
N ASP A 19 23.72 -2.80 -34.09
CA ASP A 19 24.15 -3.64 -35.21
C ASP A 19 25.27 -4.60 -34.82
N ALA A 20 25.31 -5.78 -35.45
CA ALA A 20 26.48 -6.65 -35.39
C ALA A 20 27.58 -6.14 -36.32
N VAL A 21 28.77 -5.93 -35.78
CA VAL A 21 29.94 -5.41 -36.50
C VAL A 21 31.04 -6.47 -36.52
N PHE A 22 31.51 -6.81 -37.71
CA PHE A 22 32.63 -7.71 -37.93
C PHE A 22 33.75 -6.97 -38.67
N VAL A 23 34.98 -7.23 -38.27
CA VAL A 23 36.18 -6.83 -39.02
C VAL A 23 36.84 -8.10 -39.51
N ALA A 24 37.06 -8.21 -40.81
CA ALA A 24 37.69 -9.34 -41.46
C ALA A 24 38.99 -8.94 -42.16
N SER A 25 39.90 -9.90 -42.30
CA SER A 25 41.09 -9.78 -43.13
C SER A 25 40.71 -9.66 -44.62
N PRO A 26 41.64 -9.25 -45.50
CA PRO A 26 41.40 -9.23 -46.96
C PRO A 26 41.05 -10.60 -47.54
N ALA A 27 41.43 -11.69 -46.85
CA ALA A 27 41.04 -13.06 -47.22
C ALA A 27 39.63 -13.45 -46.74
N GLY A 28 38.91 -12.56 -46.06
CA GLY A 28 37.54 -12.78 -45.58
C GLY A 28 37.43 -13.45 -44.20
N SER A 29 38.54 -13.83 -43.55
CA SER A 29 38.53 -14.37 -42.19
C SER A 29 38.30 -13.28 -41.15
N ILE A 30 37.36 -13.49 -40.22
CA ILE A 30 37.04 -12.54 -39.14
C ILE A 30 38.24 -12.41 -38.20
N ILE A 31 38.69 -11.18 -37.97
CA ILE A 31 39.77 -10.86 -37.04
C ILE A 31 39.26 -10.18 -35.77
N ARG A 32 38.07 -9.54 -35.83
CA ARG A 32 37.42 -8.90 -34.68
C ARG A 32 35.89 -8.88 -34.87
N ALA A 33 35.15 -8.88 -33.77
CA ALA A 33 33.70 -8.67 -33.76
C ALA A 33 33.26 -7.93 -32.49
N ASN A 34 32.10 -7.25 -32.51
CA ASN A 34 31.53 -6.58 -31.34
C ASN A 34 30.61 -7.52 -30.53
N LYS A 35 30.26 -7.15 -29.29
CA LYS A 35 29.38 -7.96 -28.42
C LYS A 35 28.03 -8.29 -29.07
N ARG A 36 27.49 -7.36 -29.88
CA ARG A 36 26.23 -7.58 -30.59
C ARG A 36 26.32 -8.71 -31.63
N ALA A 37 27.50 -8.93 -32.23
CA ALA A 37 27.73 -10.07 -33.10
C ALA A 37 27.66 -11.41 -32.36
N GLU A 38 28.16 -11.50 -31.12
CA GLU A 38 28.00 -12.69 -30.26
C GLU A 38 26.53 -12.94 -29.95
N GLU A 39 25.79 -11.90 -29.57
CA GLU A 39 24.35 -12.02 -29.28
C GLU A 39 23.53 -12.47 -30.50
N LEU A 40 23.80 -11.91 -31.68
CA LEU A 40 23.02 -12.20 -32.90
C LEU A 40 23.44 -13.50 -33.60
N THR A 41 24.66 -13.98 -33.39
CA THR A 41 25.09 -15.29 -33.93
C THR A 41 24.86 -16.43 -32.94
N GLY A 42 24.66 -16.11 -31.66
CA GLY A 42 24.63 -17.07 -30.55
C GLY A 42 26.00 -17.69 -30.23
N ARG A 43 27.07 -17.26 -30.91
CA ARG A 43 28.41 -17.84 -30.81
C ARG A 43 29.32 -16.95 -29.97
N PRO A 44 30.10 -17.50 -29.02
CA PRO A 44 31.04 -16.70 -28.24
C PRO A 44 32.07 -16.02 -29.15
N LEU A 45 32.45 -14.77 -28.85
CA LEU A 45 33.37 -13.96 -29.67
C LEU A 45 34.66 -14.70 -30.07
N GLU A 46 35.22 -15.48 -29.15
CA GLU A 46 36.44 -16.27 -29.37
C GLU A 46 36.28 -17.31 -30.49
N SER A 47 35.08 -17.88 -30.63
CA SER A 47 34.75 -18.85 -31.67
C SER A 47 34.46 -18.21 -33.03
N LEU A 48 34.21 -16.90 -33.06
CA LEU A 48 34.01 -16.14 -34.31
C LEU A 48 35.34 -15.75 -34.95
N LEU A 49 36.43 -15.71 -34.19
CA LEU A 49 37.76 -15.34 -34.72
C LEU A 49 38.30 -16.44 -35.64
N GLY A 50 38.80 -16.04 -36.81
CA GLY A 50 39.31 -16.93 -37.86
C GLY A 50 38.22 -17.55 -38.74
N VAL A 51 36.95 -17.45 -38.36
CA VAL A 51 35.83 -17.96 -39.16
C VAL A 51 35.68 -17.13 -40.45
N PRO A 52 35.48 -17.75 -41.62
CA PRO A 52 35.18 -17.03 -42.85
C PRO A 52 33.87 -16.24 -42.70
N LEU A 53 33.90 -14.94 -42.97
CA LEU A 53 32.75 -14.06 -42.78
C LEU A 53 31.52 -14.54 -43.57
N ASP A 54 31.72 -15.01 -44.80
CA ASP A 54 30.68 -15.55 -45.67
C ASP A 54 29.96 -16.78 -45.09
N SER A 55 30.64 -17.56 -44.24
CA SER A 55 30.05 -18.75 -43.63
C SER A 55 28.98 -18.45 -42.57
N LEU A 56 28.91 -17.21 -42.09
CA LEU A 56 27.88 -16.77 -41.15
C LEU A 56 26.60 -16.30 -41.85
N PHE A 57 26.57 -16.22 -43.18
CA PHE A 57 25.45 -15.64 -43.93
C PHE A 57 24.95 -16.54 -45.07
N TYR A 58 23.66 -16.41 -45.40
CA TYR A 58 23.01 -17.07 -46.51
C TYR A 58 22.30 -16.06 -47.45
N PRO A 59 22.38 -16.20 -48.78
CA PRO A 59 23.13 -17.20 -49.54
C PRO A 59 24.64 -16.93 -49.50
N ARG A 60 25.43 -17.97 -49.24
CA ARG A 60 26.88 -17.86 -49.00
C ARG A 60 27.62 -17.33 -50.23
N GLU A 61 27.22 -17.74 -51.43
CA GLU A 61 27.85 -17.37 -52.69
C GLU A 61 27.76 -15.87 -52.97
N VAL A 62 26.63 -15.26 -52.59
CA VAL A 62 26.38 -13.82 -52.75
C VAL A 62 27.30 -13.02 -51.82
N VAL A 63 27.43 -13.47 -50.57
CA VAL A 63 28.26 -12.80 -49.57
C VAL A 63 29.74 -12.99 -49.89
N ALA A 64 30.14 -14.20 -50.30
CA ALA A 64 31.51 -14.49 -50.73
C ALA A 64 31.92 -13.63 -51.95
N GLY A 65 31.03 -13.48 -52.93
CA GLY A 65 31.24 -12.61 -54.09
C GLY A 65 31.41 -11.13 -53.70
N ALA A 66 30.66 -10.67 -52.70
CA ALA A 66 30.76 -9.31 -52.20
C ALA A 66 32.03 -9.05 -51.38
N VAL A 67 32.44 -10.02 -50.56
CA VAL A 67 33.73 -9.99 -49.84
C VAL A 67 34.88 -9.95 -50.85
N ALA A 68 34.83 -10.78 -51.90
CA ALA A 68 35.84 -10.78 -52.96
C ALA A 68 35.86 -9.46 -53.74
N ALA A 69 34.70 -8.87 -54.06
CA ALA A 69 34.61 -7.58 -54.73
C ALA A 69 35.16 -6.44 -53.86
N ALA A 70 34.87 -6.44 -52.55
CA ALA A 70 35.38 -5.44 -51.61
C ALA A 70 36.90 -5.60 -51.37
N ALA A 71 37.41 -6.84 -51.36
CA ALA A 71 38.85 -7.13 -51.24
C ALA A 71 39.62 -6.87 -52.54
N GLY A 72 38.98 -7.05 -53.69
CA GLY A 72 39.57 -7.01 -55.03
C GLY A 72 39.60 -5.64 -55.72
N LEU A 73 39.31 -4.55 -55.00
CA LEU A 73 39.44 -3.17 -55.51
C LEU A 73 40.92 -2.82 -55.75
N GLN A 74 41.51 -3.33 -56.83
CA GLN A 74 42.83 -2.93 -57.32
C GLN A 74 42.77 -1.85 -58.42
N ASP A 75 41.59 -1.55 -58.99
CA ASP A 75 41.56 -0.85 -60.30
C ASP A 75 40.50 0.24 -60.51
N GLN A 76 39.91 0.82 -59.46
CA GLN A 76 39.02 1.98 -59.62
C GLN A 76 39.52 3.19 -58.83
N ARG A 77 39.99 4.21 -59.56
CA ARG A 77 40.16 5.59 -59.06
C ARG A 77 38.81 6.07 -58.54
N LEU A 78 38.60 5.97 -57.24
CA LEU A 78 37.41 6.49 -56.56
C LEU A 78 37.73 7.87 -55.98
N GLU A 79 36.88 8.85 -56.33
CA GLU A 79 36.89 10.20 -55.78
C GLU A 79 36.75 10.16 -54.24
N PRO A 80 37.56 10.95 -53.50
CA PRO A 80 37.67 10.83 -52.05
C PRO A 80 36.41 11.31 -51.33
N SER A 81 35.67 10.40 -50.71
CA SER A 81 34.68 10.75 -49.68
C SER A 81 35.41 11.02 -48.35
N ALA A 82 35.27 12.24 -47.85
CA ALA A 82 36.00 12.79 -46.71
C ALA A 82 35.44 12.29 -45.37
N ALA A 83 36.12 11.33 -44.74
CA ALA A 83 36.18 11.15 -43.28
C ALA A 83 37.21 10.06 -42.91
N GLY A 84 38.50 10.34 -43.07
CA GLY A 84 39.58 9.42 -42.65
C GLY A 84 40.15 9.80 -41.28
N LEU A 85 39.83 9.03 -40.23
CA LEU A 85 40.60 9.04 -38.97
C LEU A 85 41.84 8.14 -39.14
N HIS A 86 43.04 8.67 -38.85
CA HIS A 86 44.32 7.94 -38.82
C HIS A 86 44.95 7.49 -40.17
N GLY A 87 44.62 8.14 -41.29
CA GLY A 87 45.35 7.93 -42.56
C GLY A 87 45.08 6.59 -43.25
N ARG A 88 43.93 5.97 -42.95
CA ARG A 88 43.31 4.86 -43.69
C ARG A 88 42.03 5.40 -44.37
N GLN A 89 41.76 4.98 -45.61
CA GLN A 89 40.58 5.38 -46.38
C GLN A 89 39.53 4.27 -46.35
N VAL A 90 38.24 4.64 -46.30
CA VAL A 90 37.14 3.68 -46.45
C VAL A 90 36.71 3.68 -47.92
N GLY A 91 36.68 2.51 -48.55
CA GLY A 91 36.23 2.32 -49.92
C GLY A 91 34.70 2.24 -50.06
N PRO A 92 34.18 1.91 -51.25
CA PRO A 92 32.75 1.94 -51.55
C PRO A 92 32.01 0.86 -50.75
N VAL A 93 30.84 1.23 -50.21
CA VAL A 93 30.03 0.35 -49.37
C VAL A 93 29.11 -0.48 -50.26
N SER A 94 29.25 -1.81 -50.22
CA SER A 94 28.32 -2.75 -50.85
C SER A 94 27.25 -3.15 -49.84
N ARG A 95 25.97 -3.00 -50.18
CA ARG A 95 24.85 -3.41 -49.32
C ARG A 95 24.10 -4.57 -49.95
N ILE A 96 23.86 -5.61 -49.17
CA ILE A 96 23.24 -6.86 -49.62
C ILE A 96 22.27 -7.34 -48.54
N ASP A 97 21.07 -7.75 -48.94
CA ASP A 97 20.16 -8.45 -48.04
C ASP A 97 20.61 -9.91 -47.90
N ALA A 98 20.81 -10.35 -46.67
CA ALA A 98 21.26 -11.72 -46.36
C ALA A 98 20.55 -12.23 -45.10
N PHE A 99 20.71 -13.51 -44.82
CA PHE A 99 20.30 -14.12 -43.57
C PHE A 99 21.54 -14.45 -42.74
N LEU A 100 21.61 -13.94 -41.51
CA LEU A 100 22.61 -14.30 -40.52
C LEU A 100 22.22 -15.65 -39.90
N LEU A 101 23.14 -16.61 -39.89
CA LEU A 101 22.93 -17.95 -39.34
C LEU A 101 23.27 -17.98 -37.85
N GLU A 102 22.31 -18.34 -37.02
CA GLU A 102 22.49 -18.56 -35.57
C GLU A 102 23.05 -19.96 -35.29
N GLU A 103 23.76 -20.14 -34.17
CA GLU A 103 24.29 -21.46 -33.76
C GLU A 103 23.19 -22.52 -33.55
N SER A 104 22.00 -22.10 -33.14
CA SER A 104 20.81 -22.93 -32.99
C SER A 104 20.23 -23.44 -34.32
N GLY A 105 20.69 -22.92 -35.46
CA GLY A 105 20.17 -23.24 -36.79
C GLY A 105 19.03 -22.33 -37.27
N SER A 106 18.60 -21.35 -36.47
CA SER A 106 17.72 -20.27 -36.93
C SER A 106 18.46 -19.28 -37.84
N CYS A 107 17.70 -18.54 -38.65
CA CYS A 107 18.25 -17.56 -39.58
C CYS A 107 17.57 -16.20 -39.35
N LEU A 108 18.36 -15.16 -39.07
CA LEU A 108 17.87 -13.80 -38.90
C LEU A 108 18.05 -13.00 -40.19
N ARG A 109 17.01 -12.35 -40.70
CA ARG A 109 17.12 -11.49 -41.88
C ARG A 109 17.86 -10.19 -41.53
N VAL A 110 18.91 -9.89 -42.26
CA VAL A 110 19.77 -8.72 -42.03
C VAL A 110 20.08 -7.98 -43.34
N SER A 111 20.27 -6.68 -43.24
CA SER A 111 20.95 -5.88 -44.26
C SER A 111 22.45 -5.88 -43.94
N LEU A 112 23.26 -6.52 -44.77
CA LEU A 112 24.70 -6.60 -44.64
C LEU A 112 25.37 -5.48 -45.47
N SER A 113 26.10 -4.59 -44.80
CA SER A 113 26.91 -3.55 -45.45
C SER A 113 28.40 -3.88 -45.32
N LEU A 114 29.12 -3.99 -46.43
CA LEU A 114 30.55 -4.32 -46.50
C LEU A 114 31.34 -3.12 -47.02
N ALA A 115 32.37 -2.70 -46.29
CA ALA A 115 33.22 -1.58 -46.65
C ALA A 115 34.71 -1.94 -46.43
N PRO A 116 35.58 -1.81 -47.44
CA PRO A 116 37.01 -2.05 -47.26
C PRO A 116 37.70 -0.86 -46.61
N VAL A 117 38.65 -1.15 -45.73
CA VAL A 117 39.58 -0.18 -45.15
C VAL A 117 40.90 -0.30 -45.90
N LEU A 118 41.26 0.74 -46.64
CA LEU A 118 42.41 0.77 -47.54
C LEU A 118 43.68 1.20 -46.80
N ALA A 119 44.79 0.51 -47.08
CA ALA A 119 46.13 0.96 -46.74
C ALA A 119 46.53 2.18 -47.59
N ARG A 120 47.62 2.87 -47.22
CA ARG A 120 48.16 4.00 -48.00
C ARG A 120 48.55 3.63 -49.43
N SER A 121 48.80 2.35 -49.70
CA SER A 121 49.07 1.77 -51.02
C SER A 121 47.82 1.61 -51.89
N GLY A 122 46.63 1.91 -51.39
CA GLY A 122 45.35 1.71 -52.10
C GLY A 122 44.81 0.27 -52.05
N THR A 123 45.56 -0.67 -51.48
CA THR A 123 45.13 -2.06 -51.29
C THR A 123 44.25 -2.19 -50.04
N ALA A 124 43.23 -3.04 -50.09
CA ALA A 124 42.41 -3.37 -48.91
C ALA A 124 43.28 -3.99 -47.81
N ALA A 125 43.32 -3.35 -46.65
CA ALA A 125 44.00 -3.84 -45.45
C ALA A 125 43.06 -4.68 -44.59
N GLU A 126 41.81 -4.25 -44.46
CA GLU A 126 40.76 -4.89 -43.65
C GLU A 126 39.39 -4.67 -44.32
N LEU A 127 38.40 -5.48 -43.95
CA LEU A 127 37.01 -5.35 -44.36
C LEU A 127 36.14 -5.12 -43.12
N VAL A 128 35.32 -4.08 -43.13
CA VAL A 128 34.32 -3.85 -42.08
C VAL A 128 32.96 -4.27 -42.62
N ALA A 129 32.28 -5.14 -41.87
CA ALA A 129 30.96 -5.64 -42.17
C ALA A 129 29.99 -5.25 -41.06
N VAL A 130 28.87 -4.63 -41.42
CA VAL A 130 27.80 -4.23 -40.49
C VAL A 130 26.54 -4.98 -40.90
N ALA A 131 26.02 -5.82 -40.00
CA ALA A 131 24.77 -6.53 -40.17
C ALA A 131 23.67 -5.88 -39.32
N THR A 132 22.70 -5.27 -40.00
CA THR A 132 21.56 -4.60 -39.38
C THR A 132 20.32 -5.51 -39.46
N PRO A 133 19.73 -5.93 -38.32
CA PRO A 133 18.49 -6.72 -38.32
C PRO A 133 17.35 -5.99 -39.03
N GLN A 134 16.62 -6.70 -39.90
CA GLN A 134 15.39 -6.19 -40.49
C GLN A 134 14.19 -6.69 -39.67
N ALA A 135 13.26 -5.79 -39.35
CA ALA A 135 12.01 -6.17 -38.67
C ALA A 135 11.28 -7.28 -39.45
N SER A 136 10.80 -8.30 -38.75
CA SER A 136 10.12 -9.43 -39.38
C SER A 136 8.86 -8.96 -40.12
N GLN A 137 8.54 -9.60 -41.25
CA GLN A 137 7.31 -9.38 -42.01
C GLN A 137 6.13 -10.23 -41.49
N GLU A 138 6.34 -11.00 -40.42
CA GLU A 138 5.31 -11.77 -39.71
C GLU A 138 4.13 -10.95 -39.20
N PRO A 139 4.30 -9.72 -38.64
CA PRO A 139 3.16 -8.95 -38.16
C PRO A 139 2.20 -8.58 -39.30
N LEU A 140 2.71 -8.36 -40.52
CA LEU A 140 1.85 -8.04 -41.68
C LEU A 140 1.10 -9.29 -42.18
N ARG A 141 1.69 -10.48 -42.07
CA ARG A 141 0.99 -11.74 -42.43
C ARG A 141 -0.03 -12.14 -41.37
N GLU A 142 0.28 -11.95 -40.10
CA GLU A 142 -0.65 -12.15 -38.99
C GLU A 142 -1.76 -11.10 -38.99
N GLU A 143 -1.48 -9.86 -39.38
CA GLU A 143 -2.48 -8.82 -39.56
C GLU A 143 -3.37 -9.12 -40.78
N LEU A 144 -2.82 -9.70 -41.86
CA LEU A 144 -3.60 -10.07 -43.05
C LEU A 144 -4.40 -11.38 -42.83
N GLN A 145 -3.86 -12.35 -42.09
CA GLN A 145 -4.61 -13.53 -41.63
C GLN A 145 -5.64 -13.15 -40.57
N GLY A 146 -5.30 -12.26 -39.65
CA GLY A 146 -6.17 -11.70 -38.62
C GLY A 146 -7.30 -10.89 -39.24
N ALA A 147 -7.03 -10.05 -40.23
CA ALA A 147 -8.04 -9.31 -40.98
C ALA A 147 -8.92 -10.25 -41.84
N ARG A 148 -8.37 -11.33 -42.41
CA ARG A 148 -9.16 -12.34 -43.15
C ARG A 148 -10.04 -13.19 -42.22
N ALA A 149 -9.53 -13.59 -41.06
CA ALA A 149 -10.27 -14.31 -40.04
C ALA A 149 -11.37 -13.42 -39.44
N LEU A 150 -11.05 -12.16 -39.13
CA LEU A 150 -12.00 -11.14 -38.70
C LEU A 150 -13.07 -10.89 -39.77
N ALA A 151 -12.71 -10.74 -41.04
CA ALA A 151 -13.68 -10.56 -42.12
C ALA A 151 -14.61 -11.78 -42.27
N THR A 152 -14.10 -12.99 -42.07
CA THR A 152 -14.89 -14.23 -42.11
C THR A 152 -15.82 -14.34 -40.89
N LEU A 153 -15.34 -13.99 -39.70
CA LEU A 153 -16.13 -13.94 -38.47
C LEU A 153 -17.21 -12.84 -38.51
N VAL A 154 -16.88 -11.65 -39.01
CA VAL A 154 -17.84 -10.56 -39.21
C VAL A 154 -18.89 -10.98 -40.23
N ALA A 155 -18.50 -11.57 -41.37
CA ALA A 155 -19.46 -12.07 -42.35
C ALA A 155 -20.35 -13.19 -41.77
N ALA A 156 -19.82 -14.05 -40.89
CA ALA A 156 -20.57 -15.12 -40.24
C ALA A 156 -21.50 -14.64 -39.11
N ALA A 157 -21.14 -13.54 -38.43
CA ALA A 157 -21.89 -12.96 -37.32
C ALA A 157 -23.00 -11.98 -37.75
N VAL A 158 -22.88 -11.41 -38.96
CA VAL A 158 -23.90 -10.50 -39.51
C VAL A 158 -25.18 -11.27 -39.86
N SER A 159 -26.32 -10.73 -39.42
CA SER A 159 -27.66 -11.29 -39.66
C SER A 159 -28.13 -11.21 -41.12
N ASP A 160 -27.54 -10.31 -41.89
CA ASP A 160 -27.85 -10.11 -43.31
C ASP A 160 -27.24 -11.23 -44.15
N ALA A 161 -27.97 -11.66 -45.18
CA ALA A 161 -27.47 -12.66 -46.11
C ALA A 161 -26.44 -12.02 -47.06
N ILE A 162 -25.20 -12.50 -47.01
CA ILE A 162 -24.09 -11.99 -47.82
C ILE A 162 -23.61 -13.10 -48.74
N ALA A 163 -23.53 -12.79 -50.04
CA ALA A 163 -22.92 -13.67 -51.03
C ALA A 163 -21.95 -12.90 -51.93
N LEU A 164 -20.82 -13.53 -52.28
CA LEU A 164 -19.94 -13.05 -53.34
C LEU A 164 -20.27 -13.84 -54.60
N VAL A 165 -20.46 -13.12 -55.70
CA VAL A 165 -20.85 -13.68 -56.99
C VAL A 165 -19.79 -13.32 -58.02
N ASP A 166 -19.45 -14.26 -58.91
CA ASP A 166 -18.55 -13.98 -60.03
C ASP A 166 -19.26 -13.26 -61.19
N SER A 167 -18.49 -12.89 -62.22
CA SER A 167 -18.98 -12.19 -63.40
C SER A 167 -20.00 -12.99 -64.23
N SER A 168 -20.11 -14.30 -64.00
CA SER A 168 -21.06 -15.19 -64.69
C SER A 168 -22.36 -15.39 -63.90
N GLY A 169 -22.47 -14.78 -62.71
CA GLY A 169 -23.64 -14.89 -61.84
C GLY A 169 -23.62 -16.13 -60.94
N VAL A 170 -22.45 -16.74 -60.72
CA VAL A 170 -22.28 -17.92 -59.86
C VAL A 170 -21.80 -17.51 -58.47
N VAL A 171 -22.42 -18.06 -57.43
CA VAL A 171 -22.05 -17.81 -56.03
C VAL A 171 -20.70 -18.47 -55.74
N VAL A 172 -19.71 -17.68 -55.36
CA VAL A 172 -18.35 -18.14 -54.99
C VAL A 172 -18.10 -18.12 -53.49
N MET A 173 -18.97 -17.45 -52.73
CA MET A 173 -18.95 -17.41 -51.27
C MET A 173 -20.36 -17.08 -50.77
N ALA A 174 -20.79 -17.72 -49.69
CA ALA A 174 -22.02 -17.39 -48.98
C ALA A 174 -21.75 -17.42 -47.47
N ASN A 175 -22.36 -16.50 -46.72
CA ASN A 175 -22.34 -16.57 -45.25
C ASN A 175 -23.48 -17.47 -44.71
N PRO A 176 -23.46 -17.88 -43.43
CA PRO A 176 -24.50 -18.71 -42.84
C PRO A 176 -25.91 -18.09 -42.90
N ALA A 177 -26.01 -16.76 -42.86
CA ALA A 177 -27.29 -16.07 -43.02
C ALA A 177 -27.89 -16.27 -44.43
N MET A 178 -27.06 -16.30 -45.48
CA MET A 178 -27.46 -16.60 -46.85
C MET A 178 -27.98 -18.04 -47.00
N ALA A 179 -27.32 -19.02 -46.36
CA ALA A 179 -27.78 -20.41 -46.33
C ALA A 179 -29.17 -20.52 -45.72
N ARG A 180 -29.34 -19.98 -44.50
CA ARG A 180 -30.63 -19.97 -43.80
C ARG A 180 -31.73 -19.26 -44.58
N MET A 181 -31.42 -18.13 -45.21
CA MET A 181 -32.38 -17.36 -45.99
C MET A 181 -32.88 -18.10 -47.23
N LEU A 182 -32.03 -18.95 -47.81
CA LEU A 182 -32.37 -19.80 -48.95
C LEU A 182 -32.87 -21.19 -48.53
N GLY A 183 -32.88 -21.51 -47.22
CA GLY A 183 -33.33 -22.80 -46.71
C GLY A 183 -32.29 -23.93 -46.84
N PHE A 184 -31.00 -23.61 -46.95
CA PHE A 184 -29.91 -24.58 -46.88
C PHE A 184 -29.37 -24.70 -45.46
N ASP A 185 -28.92 -25.90 -45.10
CA ASP A 185 -28.34 -26.19 -43.78
C ASP A 185 -26.86 -25.76 -43.70
N ASP A 186 -26.11 -25.81 -44.81
CA ASP A 186 -24.71 -25.40 -44.89
C ASP A 186 -24.49 -24.29 -45.95
N PRO A 187 -23.81 -23.17 -45.62
CA PRO A 187 -23.39 -22.19 -46.62
C PRO A 187 -22.54 -22.73 -47.78
N LEU A 188 -21.89 -23.89 -47.62
CA LEU A 188 -21.21 -24.56 -48.73
C LEU A 188 -22.19 -25.03 -49.82
N ASP A 189 -23.43 -25.36 -49.46
CA ASP A 189 -24.47 -25.79 -50.42
C ASP A 189 -24.91 -24.65 -51.35
N CYS A 190 -24.65 -23.40 -50.94
CA CYS A 190 -24.91 -22.22 -51.76
C CYS A 190 -23.84 -21.99 -52.83
N ILE A 191 -22.63 -22.56 -52.67
CA ILE A 191 -21.50 -22.30 -53.57
C ILE A 191 -21.71 -23.07 -54.88
N GLY A 192 -21.51 -22.38 -56.01
CA GLY A 192 -21.72 -22.94 -57.35
C GLY A 192 -23.15 -22.77 -57.89
N LEU A 193 -24.10 -22.32 -57.06
CA LEU A 193 -25.45 -21.99 -57.52
C LEU A 193 -25.46 -20.74 -58.40
N ARG A 194 -26.31 -20.76 -59.44
CA ARG A 194 -26.57 -19.57 -60.26
C ARG A 194 -27.57 -18.68 -59.55
N VAL A 195 -27.23 -17.42 -59.38
CA VAL A 195 -28.08 -16.43 -58.72
C VAL A 195 -29.45 -16.27 -59.41
N ASP A 196 -29.51 -16.48 -60.72
CA ASP A 196 -30.74 -16.45 -61.52
C ASP A 196 -31.72 -17.58 -61.15
N SER A 197 -31.22 -18.71 -60.64
CA SER A 197 -32.07 -19.82 -60.16
C SER A 197 -32.61 -19.62 -58.75
N LEU A 198 -32.06 -18.64 -58.01
CA LEU A 198 -32.43 -18.33 -56.64
C LEU A 198 -33.45 -17.18 -56.56
N ALA A 199 -33.58 -16.37 -57.60
CA ALA A 199 -34.48 -15.22 -57.66
C ALA A 199 -35.67 -15.48 -58.61
N ALA A 200 -36.88 -15.49 -58.07
CA ALA A 200 -38.12 -15.52 -58.84
C ALA A 200 -38.42 -14.12 -59.42
N GLY A 201 -37.82 -13.80 -60.57
CA GLY A 201 -38.05 -12.56 -61.32
C GLY A 201 -36.77 -11.90 -61.81
N GLY A 202 -36.75 -11.49 -63.09
CA GLY A 202 -35.55 -11.04 -63.84
C GLY A 202 -34.87 -9.73 -63.41
N ASN A 203 -35.08 -9.24 -62.18
CA ASN A 203 -34.52 -7.97 -61.70
C ASN A 203 -33.06 -8.07 -61.21
N LEU A 204 -32.58 -9.26 -60.85
CA LEU A 204 -31.25 -9.44 -60.25
C LEU A 204 -30.10 -9.34 -61.25
N GLN A 205 -30.26 -9.99 -62.42
CA GLN A 205 -29.25 -9.96 -63.48
C GLN A 205 -29.08 -8.57 -64.10
N ASP A 206 -30.17 -7.81 -64.18
CA ASP A 206 -30.17 -6.40 -64.57
C ASP A 206 -29.48 -5.53 -63.51
N ALA A 207 -29.69 -5.79 -62.22
CA ALA A 207 -29.01 -5.09 -61.14
C ALA A 207 -27.50 -5.40 -61.09
N LEU A 208 -27.10 -6.65 -61.31
CA LEU A 208 -25.70 -7.09 -61.46
C LEU A 208 -25.01 -6.36 -62.62
N SER A 209 -25.66 -6.35 -63.78
CA SER A 209 -25.13 -5.69 -64.99
C SER A 209 -24.99 -4.19 -64.77
N LYS A 210 -25.99 -3.54 -64.15
CA LYS A 210 -25.94 -2.10 -63.83
C LYS A 210 -24.87 -1.76 -62.81
N ALA A 211 -24.64 -2.60 -61.79
CA ALA A 211 -23.62 -2.37 -60.78
C ALA A 211 -22.21 -2.46 -61.38
N LEU A 212 -21.96 -3.46 -62.24
CA LEU A 212 -20.70 -3.64 -62.96
C LEU A 212 -20.44 -2.51 -63.96
N GLN A 213 -21.44 -2.10 -64.74
CA GLN A 213 -21.29 -1.01 -65.73
C GLN A 213 -21.09 0.36 -65.07
N ARG A 214 -21.75 0.61 -63.93
CA ARG A 214 -21.75 1.94 -63.28
C ARG A 214 -20.68 2.09 -62.21
N GLY A 215 -20.01 1.02 -61.80
CA GLY A 215 -19.00 1.04 -60.74
C GLY A 215 -19.53 1.52 -59.38
N ARG A 216 -20.84 1.44 -59.13
CA ARG A 216 -21.48 1.91 -57.89
C ARG A 216 -22.58 0.95 -57.42
N PRO A 217 -22.94 0.96 -56.12
CA PRO A 217 -23.99 0.10 -55.59
C PRO A 217 -25.34 0.30 -56.28
N VAL A 218 -26.04 -0.80 -56.57
CA VAL A 218 -27.40 -0.79 -57.13
C VAL A 218 -28.32 -1.54 -56.18
N GLY A 219 -29.40 -0.90 -55.74
CA GLY A 219 -30.46 -1.54 -54.95
C GLY A 219 -31.45 -2.26 -55.86
N ALA A 220 -31.94 -3.41 -55.42
CA ALA A 220 -32.99 -4.17 -56.09
C ALA A 220 -33.89 -4.85 -55.05
N ASP A 221 -35.21 -4.81 -55.27
CA ASP A 221 -36.13 -5.66 -54.52
C ASP A 221 -36.16 -7.04 -55.22
N LEU A 222 -35.92 -8.09 -54.44
CA LEU A 222 -35.74 -9.45 -54.94
C LEU A 222 -36.75 -10.37 -54.26
N TYR A 223 -37.13 -11.42 -54.97
CA TYR A 223 -37.96 -12.49 -54.45
C TYR A 223 -37.14 -13.76 -54.50
N LEU A 224 -36.72 -14.28 -53.35
CA LEU A 224 -35.90 -15.49 -53.29
C LEU A 224 -36.79 -16.72 -53.14
N ALA A 225 -36.45 -17.79 -53.85
CA ALA A 225 -37.08 -19.10 -53.70
C ALA A 225 -35.99 -20.16 -53.59
N GLY A 226 -35.92 -20.83 -52.43
CA GLY A 226 -35.03 -21.96 -52.22
C GLY A 226 -35.75 -23.31 -52.42
N PRO A 227 -35.01 -24.43 -52.41
CA PRO A 227 -35.61 -25.76 -52.49
C PRO A 227 -36.52 -26.01 -51.27
N GLY A 228 -37.84 -25.99 -51.47
CA GLY A 228 -38.82 -26.25 -50.42
C GLY A 228 -39.21 -25.05 -49.53
N THR A 229 -38.75 -23.83 -49.83
CA THR A 229 -39.13 -22.61 -49.08
C THR A 229 -40.15 -21.76 -49.83
N ALA A 230 -41.01 -21.04 -49.08
CA ALA A 230 -41.93 -20.06 -49.66
C ALA A 230 -41.16 -18.84 -50.19
N THR A 231 -41.61 -18.29 -51.32
CA THR A 231 -40.98 -17.12 -51.94
C THR A 231 -40.91 -15.95 -50.97
N THR A 232 -39.70 -15.52 -50.59
CA THR A 232 -39.47 -14.45 -49.61
C THR A 232 -39.04 -13.18 -50.31
N ARG A 233 -39.74 -12.06 -50.06
CA ARG A 233 -39.32 -10.74 -50.55
C ARG A 233 -38.14 -10.26 -49.71
N VAL A 234 -37.05 -9.90 -50.35
CA VAL A 234 -35.85 -9.34 -49.71
C VAL A 234 -35.44 -8.05 -50.41
N ARG A 235 -34.80 -7.15 -49.67
CA ARG A 235 -34.17 -5.96 -50.25
C ARG A 235 -32.70 -6.27 -50.45
N GLY A 236 -32.26 -6.27 -51.70
CA GLY A 236 -30.88 -6.53 -52.07
C GLY A 236 -30.11 -5.26 -52.41
N ARG A 237 -28.83 -5.21 -52.03
CA ARG A 237 -27.83 -4.30 -52.60
C ARG A 237 -26.75 -5.09 -53.31
N VAL A 238 -26.42 -4.61 -54.50
CA VAL A 238 -25.43 -5.20 -55.38
C VAL A 238 -24.25 -4.23 -55.45
N LEU A 239 -23.10 -4.61 -54.92
CA LEU A 239 -21.91 -3.77 -54.85
C LEU A 239 -20.79 -4.35 -55.72
N PRO A 240 -20.17 -3.56 -56.62
CA PRO A 240 -18.99 -4.02 -57.34
C PRO A 240 -17.83 -4.25 -56.35
N ALA A 241 -17.23 -5.43 -56.39
CA ALA A 241 -16.04 -5.77 -55.61
C ALA A 241 -14.82 -5.77 -56.55
N GLY A 242 -13.85 -4.89 -56.28
CA GLY A 242 -12.73 -4.60 -57.17
C GLY A 242 -11.68 -5.72 -57.31
N ASP A 243 -10.89 -5.58 -58.37
CA ASP A 243 -9.82 -6.47 -58.84
C ASP A 243 -8.70 -6.67 -57.79
N VAL A 244 -8.41 -7.94 -57.46
CA VAL A 244 -7.11 -8.34 -56.90
C VAL A 244 -6.38 -9.06 -58.03
N GLN A 245 -5.56 -8.32 -58.77
CA GLN A 245 -4.59 -8.79 -59.77
C GLN A 245 -5.03 -10.03 -60.59
N GLY A 246 -5.87 -9.80 -61.61
CA GLY A 246 -6.04 -10.75 -62.73
C GLY A 246 -7.16 -11.77 -62.59
N ALA A 247 -8.13 -11.56 -61.70
CA ALA A 247 -9.30 -12.43 -61.55
C ALA A 247 -10.58 -11.73 -62.01
N SER A 248 -11.50 -12.47 -62.64
CA SER A 248 -12.78 -11.96 -63.17
C SER A 248 -13.53 -11.05 -62.19
N PRO A 249 -14.20 -9.98 -62.66
CA PRO A 249 -14.87 -9.00 -61.79
C PRO A 249 -15.93 -9.69 -60.92
N ARG A 250 -15.92 -9.38 -59.62
CA ARG A 250 -16.85 -9.97 -58.63
C ARG A 250 -17.83 -8.94 -58.12
N VAL A 251 -18.97 -9.42 -57.64
CA VAL A 251 -20.03 -8.57 -57.11
C VAL A 251 -20.46 -9.10 -55.76
N LEU A 252 -20.48 -8.22 -54.76
CA LEU A 252 -20.99 -8.52 -53.43
C LEU A 252 -22.49 -8.27 -53.40
N LEU A 253 -23.24 -9.30 -53.05
CA LEU A 253 -24.67 -9.27 -52.84
C LEU A 253 -24.94 -9.24 -51.34
N VAL A 254 -25.65 -8.21 -50.88
CA VAL A 254 -26.14 -8.09 -49.50
C VAL A 254 -27.65 -8.09 -49.55
N LEU A 255 -28.28 -9.06 -48.89
CA LEU A 255 -29.72 -9.29 -48.87
C LEU A 255 -30.24 -9.13 -47.45
N GLU A 256 -31.11 -8.14 -47.27
CA GLU A 256 -31.79 -7.86 -46.01
C GLU A 256 -33.22 -8.42 -46.10
N GLN A 257 -33.63 -9.23 -45.12
CA GLN A 257 -35.05 -9.51 -44.94
C GLN A 257 -35.74 -8.23 -44.46
N PRO A 258 -36.81 -7.75 -45.12
CA PRO A 258 -37.63 -6.71 -44.55
C PRO A 258 -38.23 -7.25 -43.25
N ALA A 259 -37.86 -6.66 -42.12
CA ALA A 259 -38.47 -6.96 -40.83
C ALA A 259 -40.00 -6.87 -40.96
N PRO A 260 -40.78 -7.74 -40.27
CA PRO A 260 -42.20 -7.47 -40.09
C PRO A 260 -42.32 -6.07 -39.49
N GLU A 261 -43.19 -5.22 -40.07
CA GLU A 261 -43.28 -3.79 -39.73
C GLU A 261 -43.19 -3.58 -38.20
N PRO A 262 -42.11 -2.97 -37.70
CA PRO A 262 -41.98 -2.74 -36.28
C PRO A 262 -42.93 -1.63 -35.88
N ALA A 263 -43.75 -1.89 -34.86
CA ALA A 263 -44.32 -0.81 -34.06
C ALA A 263 -43.16 0.07 -33.59
N LYS A 264 -43.14 1.34 -34.04
CA LYS A 264 -42.09 2.35 -33.81
C LYS A 264 -41.36 2.16 -32.48
N ALA A 265 -40.13 1.63 -32.53
CA ALA A 265 -39.32 1.40 -31.34
C ALA A 265 -38.99 2.76 -30.67
N PRO A 266 -39.17 2.90 -29.34
CA PRO A 266 -38.94 4.16 -28.63
C PRO A 266 -37.46 4.64 -28.56
N GLY A 267 -36.49 3.96 -29.19
CA GLY A 267 -35.05 4.27 -29.04
C GLY A 267 -34.40 5.11 -30.14
N GLU A 268 -34.94 5.14 -31.37
CA GLU A 268 -34.22 5.67 -32.53
C GLU A 268 -34.07 7.21 -32.50
N LYS A 269 -35.04 7.92 -31.92
CA LYS A 269 -34.97 9.38 -31.69
C LYS A 269 -34.12 9.76 -30.48
N ALA A 270 -33.83 8.81 -29.60
CA ALA A 270 -33.17 9.05 -28.32
C ALA A 270 -31.64 8.98 -28.42
N LEU A 271 -31.13 8.15 -29.34
CA LEU A 271 -29.70 7.93 -29.54
C LEU A 271 -28.88 9.22 -29.83
N PRO A 272 -29.35 10.19 -30.65
CA PRO A 272 -28.61 11.44 -30.87
C PRO A 272 -28.57 12.37 -29.65
N ALA A 273 -29.56 12.30 -28.76
CA ALA A 273 -29.56 13.08 -27.51
C ALA A 273 -28.58 12.47 -26.51
N LEU A 274 -28.60 11.14 -26.40
CA LEU A 274 -27.68 10.38 -25.57
C LEU A 274 -26.22 10.54 -26.03
N ARG A 275 -25.96 10.46 -27.35
CA ARG A 275 -24.61 10.68 -27.90
C ARG A 275 -24.08 12.08 -27.58
N ARG A 276 -24.92 13.11 -27.70
CA ARG A 276 -24.54 14.49 -27.34
C ARG A 276 -24.23 14.64 -25.84
N ALA A 277 -24.98 13.96 -24.97
CA ALA A 277 -24.70 13.98 -23.53
C ALA A 277 -23.36 13.31 -23.20
N VAL A 278 -23.08 12.18 -23.85
CA VAL A 278 -21.78 11.47 -23.76
C VAL A 278 -20.63 12.35 -24.27
N GLU A 279 -20.79 12.96 -25.45
CA GLU A 279 -19.79 13.88 -26.03
C GLU A 279 -19.54 15.09 -25.13
N ALA A 280 -20.59 15.70 -24.56
CA ALA A 280 -20.46 16.82 -23.63
C ALA A 280 -19.72 16.44 -22.34
N ALA A 281 -20.00 15.25 -21.79
CA ALA A 281 -19.32 14.73 -20.61
C ALA A 281 -17.83 14.46 -20.86
N ILE A 282 -17.46 14.00 -22.06
CA ILE A 282 -16.06 13.80 -22.46
C ILE A 282 -15.34 15.15 -22.66
N GLN A 283 -16.01 16.12 -23.30
CA GLN A 283 -15.40 17.42 -23.64
C GLN A 283 -15.19 18.34 -22.43
N ASP A 284 -16.01 18.20 -21.39
CA ASP A 284 -15.83 18.98 -20.17
C ASP A 284 -14.69 18.39 -19.33
N THR A 285 -13.52 19.01 -19.43
CA THR A 285 -12.32 18.62 -18.68
C THR A 285 -12.45 18.79 -17.17
N ARG A 286 -13.52 19.44 -16.67
CA ARG A 286 -13.80 19.60 -15.25
C ARG A 286 -14.93 18.69 -14.75
N CYS A 287 -15.53 17.90 -15.64
CA CYS A 287 -16.64 17.03 -15.27
C CYS A 287 -16.14 15.90 -14.35
N GLN A 288 -16.75 15.80 -13.16
CA GLN A 288 -16.48 14.71 -12.22
C GLN A 288 -17.34 13.49 -12.58
N LEU A 289 -16.83 12.28 -12.32
CA LEU A 289 -17.51 11.03 -12.68
C LEU A 289 -18.93 10.94 -12.09
N ASP A 290 -19.12 11.34 -10.83
CA ASP A 290 -20.43 11.26 -10.17
C ASP A 290 -21.47 12.18 -10.85
N ALA A 291 -21.08 13.42 -11.17
CA ALA A 291 -21.93 14.36 -11.89
C ALA A 291 -22.22 13.91 -13.33
N ALA A 292 -21.24 13.31 -14.00
CA ALA A 292 -21.41 12.74 -15.34
C ALA A 292 -22.40 11.57 -15.32
N VAL A 293 -22.25 10.64 -14.38
CA VAL A 293 -23.16 9.49 -14.20
C VAL A 293 -24.58 9.96 -13.94
N GLU A 294 -24.77 10.96 -13.07
CA GLU A 294 -26.10 11.51 -12.80
C GLU A 294 -26.73 12.17 -14.04
N SER A 295 -25.96 12.97 -14.78
CA SER A 295 -26.42 13.60 -16.02
C SER A 295 -26.78 12.57 -17.09
N LEU A 296 -25.95 11.53 -17.28
CA LEU A 296 -26.17 10.48 -18.26
C LEU A 296 -27.43 9.66 -17.94
N VAL A 297 -27.67 9.33 -16.67
CA VAL A 297 -28.90 8.66 -16.24
C VAL A 297 -30.11 9.55 -16.45
N GLN A 298 -30.01 10.85 -16.21
CA GLN A 298 -31.11 11.78 -16.45
C GLN A 298 -31.50 11.83 -17.93
N VAL A 299 -30.53 11.88 -18.85
CA VAL A 299 -30.80 11.85 -20.30
C VAL A 299 -31.33 10.49 -20.73
N ALA A 300 -30.80 9.39 -20.16
CA ALA A 300 -31.30 8.04 -20.43
C ALA A 300 -32.75 7.85 -19.94
N ALA A 301 -33.11 8.36 -18.78
CA ALA A 301 -34.49 8.31 -18.28
C ALA A 301 -35.48 9.07 -19.18
N GLN A 302 -35.05 10.18 -19.80
CA GLN A 302 -35.86 10.90 -20.78
C GLN A 302 -36.01 10.11 -22.09
N ALA A 303 -34.94 9.43 -22.51
CA ALA A 303 -34.92 8.57 -23.70
C ALA A 303 -35.82 7.33 -23.54
N PHE A 304 -35.80 6.71 -22.36
CA PHE A 304 -36.55 5.50 -22.01
C PHE A 304 -37.77 5.85 -21.12
N SER A 305 -38.57 6.83 -21.55
CA SER A 305 -39.73 7.31 -20.79
C SER A 305 -40.62 6.16 -20.28
N GLY A 306 -40.92 6.17 -18.97
CA GLY A 306 -41.72 5.14 -18.30
C GLY A 306 -40.95 3.86 -17.92
N MET A 307 -39.63 3.83 -18.08
CA MET A 307 -38.75 2.74 -17.62
C MET A 307 -37.90 3.18 -16.42
N GLY A 308 -37.48 2.21 -15.61
CA GLY A 308 -36.45 2.41 -14.59
C GLY A 308 -35.07 2.32 -15.24
N VAL A 309 -34.21 3.30 -14.96
CA VAL A 309 -32.86 3.37 -15.53
C VAL A 309 -31.85 3.55 -14.42
N GLY A 310 -30.79 2.75 -14.43
CA GLY A 310 -29.67 2.82 -13.49
C GLY A 310 -28.34 2.73 -14.20
N LEU A 311 -27.34 3.44 -13.69
CA LEU A 311 -25.96 3.36 -14.15
C LEU A 311 -25.05 3.24 -12.94
N VAL A 312 -24.16 2.26 -12.97
CA VAL A 312 -23.11 2.06 -11.98
C VAL A 312 -21.77 2.05 -12.72
N ALA A 313 -20.88 2.97 -12.40
CA ALA A 313 -19.54 3.07 -12.96
C ALA A 313 -18.48 2.80 -11.88
N LEU A 314 -17.53 1.93 -12.20
CA LEU A 314 -16.41 1.55 -11.35
C LEU A 314 -15.24 2.50 -11.58
N GLY A 315 -15.17 3.54 -10.76
CA GLY A 315 -14.22 4.66 -10.89
C GLY A 315 -13.11 4.72 -9.86
N GLY A 316 -12.89 3.65 -9.09
CA GLY A 316 -11.98 3.62 -7.94
C GLY A 316 -12.65 2.98 -6.73
N GLN A 317 -12.26 3.44 -5.55
CA GLN A 317 -12.67 2.84 -4.28
C GLN A 317 -14.18 2.88 -3.99
N ARG A 318 -14.88 3.90 -4.49
CA ARG A 318 -16.35 4.01 -4.43
C ARG A 318 -16.93 4.03 -5.84
N PRO A 319 -17.94 3.20 -6.13
CA PRO A 319 -18.61 3.25 -7.42
C PRO A 319 -19.40 4.56 -7.54
N ALA A 320 -19.35 5.18 -8.72
CA ALA A 320 -20.25 6.26 -9.07
C ALA A 320 -21.56 5.65 -9.54
N ALA A 321 -22.68 6.00 -8.94
CA ALA A 321 -23.97 5.42 -9.30
C ALA A 321 -25.08 6.47 -9.31
N ALA A 322 -26.00 6.33 -10.26
CA ALA A 322 -27.23 7.09 -10.29
C ALA A 322 -28.37 6.24 -10.86
N TRP A 323 -29.59 6.57 -10.47
CA TRP A 323 -30.79 5.93 -10.98
C TRP A 323 -31.99 6.89 -11.06
N ARG A 324 -32.93 6.55 -11.93
CA ARG A 324 -34.23 7.21 -12.09
C ARG A 324 -35.29 6.15 -12.31
N GLY A 325 -36.45 6.32 -11.66
CA GLY A 325 -37.55 5.35 -11.70
C GLY A 325 -37.48 4.26 -10.61
N PHE A 326 -36.30 3.95 -10.06
CA PHE A 326 -36.14 3.05 -8.92
C PHE A 326 -36.31 3.77 -7.58
N SER A 327 -36.76 3.05 -6.54
CA SER A 327 -36.70 3.56 -5.17
C SER A 327 -35.25 3.68 -4.67
N GLU A 328 -35.04 4.44 -3.59
CA GLU A 328 -33.74 4.57 -2.93
C GLU A 328 -33.20 3.22 -2.42
N SER A 329 -34.08 2.37 -1.87
CA SER A 329 -33.68 1.04 -1.36
C SER A 329 -33.28 0.10 -2.50
N LEU A 330 -34.02 0.09 -3.61
CA LEU A 330 -33.70 -0.75 -4.76
C LEU A 330 -32.44 -0.25 -5.47
N GLY A 331 -32.26 1.07 -5.60
CA GLY A 331 -31.04 1.65 -6.15
C GLY A 331 -29.78 1.23 -5.37
N ARG A 332 -29.83 1.26 -4.04
CA ARG A 332 -28.72 0.77 -3.19
C ARG A 332 -28.48 -0.73 -3.31
N SER A 333 -29.55 -1.52 -3.39
CA SER A 333 -29.46 -2.96 -3.63
C SER A 333 -28.81 -3.25 -5.00
N LEU A 334 -29.15 -2.48 -6.03
CA LEU A 334 -28.55 -2.57 -7.37
C LEU A 334 -27.05 -2.32 -7.33
N VAL A 335 -26.61 -1.24 -6.67
CA VAL A 335 -25.18 -0.91 -6.52
C VAL A 335 -24.44 -2.04 -5.80
N SER A 336 -24.98 -2.51 -4.67
CA SER A 336 -24.38 -3.58 -3.87
C SER A 336 -24.25 -4.88 -4.67
N SER A 337 -25.29 -5.23 -5.42
CA SER A 337 -25.33 -6.40 -6.30
C SER A 337 -24.27 -6.33 -7.39
N VAL A 338 -24.19 -5.20 -8.10
CA VAL A 338 -23.21 -4.97 -9.18
C VAL A 338 -21.78 -5.05 -8.64
N VAL A 339 -21.50 -4.40 -7.50
CA VAL A 339 -20.17 -4.46 -6.88
C VAL A 339 -19.82 -5.88 -6.42
N ALA A 340 -20.75 -6.56 -5.75
CA ALA A 340 -20.52 -7.93 -5.25
C ALA A 340 -20.37 -8.95 -6.39
N ARG A 341 -21.04 -8.73 -7.53
CA ARG A 341 -20.89 -9.56 -8.73
C ARG A 341 -19.48 -9.38 -9.32
N LEU A 342 -19.06 -8.15 -9.51
CA LEU A 342 -17.76 -7.81 -10.10
C LEU A 342 -16.58 -8.11 -9.17
N ALA A 343 -16.78 -8.08 -7.85
CA ALA A 343 -15.77 -8.53 -6.88
C ALA A 343 -15.51 -10.05 -6.94
N ARG A 344 -16.46 -10.85 -7.43
CA ARG A 344 -16.37 -12.32 -7.53
C ARG A 344 -15.75 -12.79 -8.86
N THR A 345 -15.65 -11.92 -9.86
CA THR A 345 -15.25 -12.27 -11.23
C THR A 345 -14.21 -11.28 -11.77
N ASN A 346 -12.93 -11.68 -11.79
CA ASN A 346 -11.94 -11.06 -12.70
C ASN A 346 -11.96 -11.75 -14.08
N LYS A 347 -13.12 -12.27 -14.50
CA LYS A 347 -13.28 -13.12 -15.68
C LYS A 347 -14.14 -12.45 -16.76
N PRO A 348 -13.73 -12.52 -18.04
CA PRO A 348 -14.46 -11.96 -19.18
C PRO A 348 -15.76 -12.71 -19.53
N GLU A 349 -16.14 -13.77 -18.80
CA GLU A 349 -17.35 -14.57 -19.05
C GLU A 349 -18.67 -13.80 -18.77
N GLU A 350 -18.61 -12.63 -18.13
CA GLU A 350 -19.75 -11.72 -17.91
C GLU A 350 -19.89 -10.62 -18.99
N SER A 351 -19.23 -10.75 -20.14
CA SER A 351 -19.27 -9.76 -21.23
C SER A 351 -20.59 -9.70 -22.00
N THR A 352 -21.54 -10.60 -21.74
CA THR A 352 -22.82 -10.66 -22.44
C THR A 352 -23.94 -9.97 -21.66
N PRO A 353 -24.75 -9.11 -22.30
CA PRO A 353 -25.92 -8.54 -21.68
C PRO A 353 -26.86 -9.62 -21.10
N LEU A 354 -27.25 -9.47 -19.83
CA LEU A 354 -28.24 -10.34 -19.20
C LEU A 354 -29.63 -9.75 -19.43
N ILE A 355 -30.42 -10.44 -20.24
CA ILE A 355 -31.79 -10.05 -20.56
C ILE A 355 -32.73 -10.94 -19.77
N VAL A 356 -33.55 -10.34 -18.93
CA VAL A 356 -34.58 -11.02 -18.15
C VAL A 356 -35.95 -10.57 -18.67
N PRO A 357 -36.55 -11.32 -19.62
CA PRO A 357 -37.82 -10.93 -20.23
C PRO A 357 -39.02 -11.06 -19.27
N ASP A 358 -38.88 -11.87 -18.23
CA ASP A 358 -39.84 -12.02 -17.13
C ASP A 358 -39.13 -12.28 -15.80
N LEU A 359 -39.10 -11.27 -14.93
CA LEU A 359 -38.47 -11.30 -13.61
C LEU A 359 -39.13 -12.32 -12.67
N ALA A 360 -40.43 -12.57 -12.79
CA ALA A 360 -41.14 -13.52 -11.94
C ALA A 360 -40.67 -14.96 -12.23
N SER A 361 -40.44 -15.27 -13.50
CA SER A 361 -39.91 -16.58 -13.94
C SER A 361 -38.42 -16.79 -13.59
N TYR A 362 -37.69 -15.69 -13.39
CA TYR A 362 -36.26 -15.68 -13.09
C TYR A 362 -35.96 -15.72 -11.58
N ALA A 363 -36.97 -15.46 -10.73
CA ALA A 363 -36.84 -15.54 -9.28
C ALA A 363 -36.33 -16.93 -8.85
N GLY A 364 -35.15 -16.95 -8.21
CA GLY A 364 -34.49 -18.17 -7.73
C GLY A 364 -33.59 -18.90 -8.74
N ARG A 365 -33.37 -18.37 -9.96
CA ARG A 365 -32.51 -18.98 -11.00
C ARG A 365 -31.25 -18.19 -11.37
N GLY A 366 -30.85 -17.20 -10.55
CA GLY A 366 -29.70 -16.34 -10.85
C GLY A 366 -28.80 -16.03 -9.64
N ASP A 367 -27.67 -15.38 -9.92
CA ASP A 367 -26.59 -15.11 -8.95
C ASP A 367 -26.96 -14.13 -7.82
N ASP A 368 -28.07 -13.39 -7.96
CA ASP A 368 -28.57 -12.48 -6.92
C ASP A 368 -30.11 -12.54 -6.77
N PRO A 369 -30.62 -13.49 -5.98
CA PRO A 369 -32.05 -13.63 -5.73
C PRO A 369 -32.67 -12.43 -4.99
N ALA A 370 -31.89 -11.72 -4.17
CA ALA A 370 -32.36 -10.61 -3.35
C ALA A 370 -32.65 -9.36 -4.20
N LEU A 371 -31.78 -9.07 -5.17
CA LEU A 371 -32.02 -7.99 -6.14
C LEU A 371 -33.27 -8.29 -6.99
N VAL A 372 -33.40 -9.51 -7.49
CA VAL A 372 -34.55 -9.91 -8.32
C VAL A 372 -35.85 -9.82 -7.52
N ALA A 373 -35.87 -10.28 -6.26
CA ALA A 373 -37.03 -10.14 -5.39
C ALA A 373 -37.41 -8.67 -5.15
N SER A 374 -36.42 -7.78 -4.98
CA SER A 374 -36.64 -6.35 -4.81
C SER A 374 -37.21 -5.70 -6.08
N LEU A 375 -36.72 -6.08 -7.26
CA LEU A 375 -37.25 -5.62 -8.54
C LEU A 375 -38.73 -6.04 -8.72
N VAL A 376 -39.06 -7.29 -8.41
CA VAL A 376 -40.43 -7.81 -8.50
C VAL A 376 -41.35 -7.10 -7.49
N ALA A 377 -40.87 -6.88 -6.26
CA ALA A 377 -41.64 -6.19 -5.21
C ALA A 377 -41.99 -4.74 -5.59
N GLU A 378 -41.13 -4.06 -6.35
CA GLU A 378 -41.39 -2.71 -6.87
C GLU A 378 -42.21 -2.69 -8.17
N GLY A 379 -42.68 -3.85 -8.64
CA GLY A 379 -43.58 -3.96 -9.79
C GLY A 379 -42.87 -4.02 -11.15
N TRP A 380 -41.55 -4.17 -11.17
CA TRP A 380 -40.81 -4.43 -12.41
C TRP A 380 -41.05 -5.85 -12.90
N ARG A 381 -41.27 -6.01 -14.21
CA ARG A 381 -41.60 -7.30 -14.83
C ARG A 381 -40.56 -7.78 -15.82
N SER A 382 -39.77 -6.87 -16.43
CA SER A 382 -38.64 -7.22 -17.28
C SER A 382 -37.44 -6.30 -17.01
N CYS A 383 -36.23 -6.79 -17.23
CA CYS A 383 -35.00 -6.03 -16.97
C CYS A 383 -33.86 -6.44 -17.92
N VAL A 384 -33.00 -5.49 -18.27
CA VAL A 384 -31.74 -5.71 -18.98
C VAL A 384 -30.59 -5.17 -18.16
N PHE A 385 -29.58 -6.00 -17.93
CA PHE A 385 -28.31 -5.64 -17.34
C PHE A 385 -27.25 -5.66 -18.44
N MET A 386 -26.70 -4.49 -18.75
CA MET A 386 -25.75 -4.31 -19.84
C MET A 386 -24.37 -3.96 -19.27
N PRO A 387 -23.38 -4.87 -19.37
CA PRO A 387 -22.04 -4.59 -18.90
C PRO A 387 -21.40 -3.51 -19.77
N LEU A 388 -20.70 -2.57 -19.13
CA LEU A 388 -19.98 -1.51 -19.79
C LEU A 388 -18.52 -1.94 -19.91
N MET A 389 -18.06 -2.18 -21.13
CA MET A 389 -16.79 -2.83 -21.41
C MET A 389 -15.91 -1.96 -22.29
N LEU A 390 -14.63 -1.86 -21.95
CA LEU A 390 -13.62 -1.32 -22.86
C LEU A 390 -12.32 -2.12 -22.75
N ALA A 391 -11.76 -2.55 -23.87
CA ALA A 391 -10.50 -3.32 -23.95
C ALA A 391 -10.46 -4.54 -23.01
N GLY A 392 -11.59 -5.25 -22.86
CA GLY A 392 -11.70 -6.43 -22.00
C GLY A 392 -11.87 -6.14 -20.51
N ARG A 393 -11.92 -4.87 -20.08
CA ARG A 393 -12.18 -4.45 -18.70
C ARG A 393 -13.65 -4.04 -18.51
N VAL A 394 -14.27 -4.52 -17.43
CA VAL A 394 -15.58 -4.04 -16.99
C VAL A 394 -15.42 -2.69 -16.30
N LEU A 395 -16.08 -1.66 -16.85
CA LEU A 395 -16.13 -0.31 -16.33
C LEU A 395 -17.38 -0.05 -15.49
N GLY A 396 -18.38 -0.92 -15.56
CA GLY A 396 -19.65 -0.71 -14.88
C GLY A 396 -20.81 -1.53 -15.43
N MET A 397 -22.02 -1.18 -15.02
CA MET A 397 -23.26 -1.80 -15.44
C MET A 397 -24.31 -0.74 -15.73
N PHE A 398 -24.98 -0.85 -16.88
CA PHE A 398 -26.15 -0.06 -17.23
C PHE A 398 -27.40 -0.93 -17.15
N VAL A 399 -28.45 -0.45 -16.48
CA VAL A 399 -29.62 -1.25 -16.14
C VAL A 399 -30.88 -0.53 -16.61
N VAL A 400 -31.75 -1.27 -17.31
CA VAL A 400 -33.05 -0.77 -17.76
C VAL A 400 -34.13 -1.77 -17.37
N ALA A 401 -35.16 -1.33 -16.66
CA ALA A 401 -36.28 -2.15 -16.23
C ALA A 401 -37.63 -1.61 -16.72
N SER A 402 -38.56 -2.51 -17.00
CA SER A 402 -39.93 -2.18 -17.44
C SER A 402 -40.98 -2.89 -16.60
N THR A 403 -42.10 -2.22 -16.37
CA THR A 403 -43.28 -2.77 -15.67
C THR A 403 -44.12 -3.69 -16.57
N GLU A 404 -43.81 -3.78 -17.86
CA GLU A 404 -44.48 -4.64 -18.83
C GLU A 404 -43.69 -5.95 -19.04
N PRO A 405 -44.34 -7.12 -18.98
CA PRO A 405 -43.72 -8.40 -19.30
C PRO A 405 -43.59 -8.54 -20.83
N GLN A 406 -42.50 -9.13 -21.33
CA GLN A 406 -42.26 -9.25 -22.77
C GLN A 406 -42.39 -7.96 -23.58
N ARG A 407 -42.39 -6.77 -22.93
CA ARG A 407 -42.01 -5.57 -23.65
C ARG A 407 -40.65 -5.94 -24.17
N GLN A 408 -40.59 -6.06 -25.48
CA GLN A 408 -39.38 -6.30 -26.21
C GLN A 408 -38.53 -5.07 -25.84
N ILE A 409 -37.79 -5.14 -24.71
CA ILE A 409 -36.53 -4.46 -24.53
C ILE A 409 -35.64 -5.20 -25.52
N VAL A 410 -35.99 -5.06 -26.81
CA VAL A 410 -35.22 -5.59 -27.91
C VAL A 410 -33.91 -4.92 -27.66
N VAL A 411 -32.89 -5.75 -27.56
CA VAL A 411 -31.54 -5.36 -27.87
C VAL A 411 -31.55 -4.96 -29.34
N ALA A 412 -32.15 -3.80 -29.60
CA ALA A 412 -31.96 -3.11 -30.84
C ALA A 412 -30.50 -2.65 -30.76
N ALA A 413 -29.77 -2.76 -31.87
CA ALA A 413 -28.45 -2.14 -32.05
C ALA A 413 -28.29 -0.78 -31.33
N PRO A 414 -29.31 0.11 -31.22
CA PRO A 414 -29.30 1.29 -30.36
C PRO A 414 -28.85 1.13 -28.89
N LEU A 415 -29.28 0.08 -28.17
CA LEU A 415 -28.94 -0.10 -26.74
C LEU A 415 -27.49 -0.56 -26.58
N GLU A 416 -27.04 -1.50 -27.43
CA GLU A 416 -25.64 -1.94 -27.46
C GLU A 416 -24.71 -0.81 -27.91
N GLN A 417 -25.10 -0.05 -28.95
CA GLN A 417 -24.38 1.15 -29.37
C GLN A 417 -24.31 2.17 -28.24
N PHE A 418 -25.40 2.37 -27.51
CA PHE A 418 -25.41 3.28 -26.37
C PHE A 418 -24.48 2.80 -25.23
N ALA A 419 -24.49 1.51 -24.89
CA ALA A 419 -23.55 0.97 -23.92
C ALA A 419 -22.09 1.08 -24.38
N LEU A 420 -21.81 0.92 -25.67
CA LEU A 420 -20.47 1.15 -26.21
C LEU A 420 -20.05 2.62 -26.06
N TYR A 421 -20.93 3.57 -26.39
CA TYR A 421 -20.68 5.00 -26.20
C TYR A 421 -20.49 5.37 -24.72
N LEU A 422 -21.32 4.81 -23.82
CA LEU A 422 -21.17 4.96 -22.38
C LEU A 422 -19.84 4.39 -21.90
N SER A 423 -19.44 3.22 -22.40
CA SER A 423 -18.17 2.58 -22.03
C SER A 423 -16.98 3.46 -22.41
N MET A 424 -17.01 4.06 -23.61
CA MET A 424 -15.94 4.97 -24.05
C MET A 424 -15.87 6.26 -23.22
N ALA A 425 -17.00 6.90 -22.91
CA ALA A 425 -17.01 8.10 -22.06
C ALA A 425 -16.61 7.80 -20.62
N LEU A 426 -17.16 6.74 -20.04
CA LEU A 426 -16.84 6.34 -18.68
C LEU A 426 -15.38 5.94 -18.56
N SER A 427 -14.76 5.32 -19.58
CA SER A 427 -13.34 4.98 -19.51
C SER A 427 -12.46 6.20 -19.25
N LEU A 428 -12.66 7.30 -19.99
CA LEU A 428 -11.88 8.51 -19.82
C LEU A 428 -12.13 9.17 -18.46
N LEU A 429 -13.38 9.18 -18.00
CA LEU A 429 -13.75 9.77 -16.71
C LEU A 429 -13.28 8.91 -15.52
N VAL A 430 -13.34 7.59 -15.64
CA VAL A 430 -12.81 6.62 -14.70
C VAL A 430 -11.29 6.75 -14.64
N GLU A 431 -10.61 6.78 -15.78
CA GLU A 431 -9.15 6.93 -15.85
C GLU A 431 -8.68 8.26 -15.25
N ARG A 432 -9.39 9.37 -15.53
CA ARG A 432 -9.10 10.65 -14.88
C ARG A 432 -9.31 10.56 -13.37
N ARG A 433 -10.44 10.02 -12.90
CA ARG A 433 -10.72 9.88 -11.46
C ARG A 433 -9.67 9.02 -10.77
N LEU A 434 -9.26 7.93 -11.41
CA LEU A 434 -8.18 7.06 -10.91
C LEU A 434 -6.86 7.84 -10.86
N THR A 435 -6.46 8.52 -11.94
CA THR A 435 -5.19 9.26 -11.98
C THR A 435 -5.14 10.41 -10.98
N GLU A 436 -6.21 11.20 -10.88
CA GLU A 436 -6.32 12.29 -9.90
C GLU A 436 -6.39 11.74 -8.47
N GLY A 437 -7.11 10.64 -8.28
CA GLY A 437 -7.16 9.89 -7.04
C GLY A 437 -5.78 9.41 -6.61
N GLU A 438 -5.05 8.73 -7.49
CA GLU A 438 -3.68 8.26 -7.28
C GLU A 438 -2.76 9.41 -6.89
N LYS A 439 -2.77 10.52 -7.64
CA LYS A 439 -1.92 11.68 -7.33
C LYS A 439 -2.23 12.26 -5.95
N ARG A 440 -3.51 12.53 -5.67
CA ARG A 440 -3.94 13.09 -4.38
C ARG A 440 -3.58 12.15 -3.24
N TRP A 441 -3.73 10.86 -3.48
CA TRP A 441 -3.45 9.83 -2.50
C TRP A 441 -1.95 9.64 -2.27
N PHE A 442 -1.10 9.75 -3.30
CA PHE A 442 0.35 9.81 -3.15
C PHE A 442 0.80 11.01 -2.31
N GLU A 443 0.22 12.19 -2.52
CA GLU A 443 0.50 13.40 -1.74
C GLU A 443 0.11 13.22 -0.26
N GLN A 444 -1.12 12.73 0.00
CA GLN A 444 -1.59 12.43 1.36
C GLN A 444 -0.76 11.35 2.05
N PHE A 445 -0.37 10.31 1.30
CA PHE A 445 0.48 9.23 1.82
C PHE A 445 1.87 9.74 2.19
N ALA A 446 2.47 10.61 1.37
CA ALA A 446 3.77 11.21 1.66
C ALA A 446 3.73 12.08 2.92
N GLU A 447 2.67 12.88 3.09
CA GLU A 447 2.43 13.68 4.29
C GLU A 447 2.30 12.76 5.52
N PHE A 448 1.41 11.77 5.47
CA PHE A 448 1.20 10.81 6.54
C PHE A 448 2.48 10.06 6.93
N SER A 449 3.24 9.57 5.94
CA SER A 449 4.50 8.87 6.21
C SER A 449 5.54 9.77 6.86
N ASN A 450 5.53 11.07 6.58
CA ASN A 450 6.44 12.03 7.20
C ASN A 450 6.04 12.33 8.65
N GLU A 451 4.75 12.54 8.92
CA GLU A 451 4.24 12.77 10.27
C GLU A 451 4.49 11.58 11.22
N VAL A 452 4.33 10.36 10.71
CA VAL A 452 4.68 9.12 11.44
C VAL A 452 6.16 9.08 11.79
N ALA A 453 7.04 9.51 10.89
CA ALA A 453 8.49 9.46 11.10
C ALA A 453 9.00 10.49 12.13
N VAL A 454 8.31 11.62 12.29
CA VAL A 454 8.74 12.71 13.20
C VAL A 454 8.06 12.67 14.58
N THR A 455 7.19 11.69 14.84
CA THR A 455 6.47 11.57 16.12
C THR A 455 7.16 10.53 17.03
N PRO A 456 7.94 10.94 18.05
CA PRO A 456 8.72 10.02 18.87
C PRO A 456 7.94 9.40 20.04
N GLU A 457 6.82 10.00 20.46
CA GLU A 457 6.02 9.53 21.60
C GLU A 457 5.00 8.48 21.15
N LEU A 458 4.98 7.30 21.80
CA LEU A 458 4.19 6.16 21.36
C LEU A 458 2.67 6.48 21.35
N ASP A 459 2.17 7.08 22.43
CA ASP A 459 0.74 7.42 22.57
C ASP A 459 0.26 8.40 21.49
N LYS A 460 1.08 9.39 21.16
CA LYS A 460 0.78 10.35 20.09
C LYS A 460 0.84 9.69 18.72
N LEU A 461 1.82 8.81 18.51
CA LEU A 461 2.00 8.07 17.26
C LEU A 461 0.81 7.17 16.96
N VAL A 462 0.36 6.34 17.90
CA VAL A 462 -0.78 5.43 17.66
C VAL A 462 -2.08 6.19 17.40
N GLY A 463 -2.30 7.29 18.12
CA GLY A 463 -3.46 8.16 17.90
C GLY A 463 -3.43 8.86 16.53
N LEU A 464 -2.25 9.31 16.10
CA LEU A 464 -2.04 9.86 14.75
C LEU A 464 -2.34 8.83 13.67
N VAL A 465 -1.78 7.62 13.78
CA VAL A 465 -1.98 6.54 12.81
C VAL A 465 -3.45 6.18 12.66
N ALA A 466 -4.21 6.08 13.76
CA ALA A 466 -5.64 5.80 13.69
C ALA A 466 -6.40 6.89 12.91
N ARG A 467 -6.17 8.18 13.23
CA ARG A 467 -6.85 9.30 12.57
C ARG A 467 -6.46 9.43 11.09
N GLU A 468 -5.18 9.30 10.79
CA GLU A 468 -4.68 9.41 9.42
C GLU A 468 -5.11 8.23 8.56
N ALA A 469 -5.20 7.02 9.13
CA ALA A 469 -5.78 5.89 8.42
C ALA A 469 -7.25 6.16 8.01
N VAL A 470 -8.05 6.75 8.89
CA VAL A 470 -9.43 7.19 8.56
C VAL A 470 -9.41 8.20 7.41
N ARG A 471 -8.53 9.20 7.46
CA ARG A 471 -8.43 10.26 6.44
C ARG A 471 -7.96 9.73 5.08
N VAL A 472 -6.82 9.04 5.04
CA VAL A 472 -6.13 8.59 3.81
C VAL A 472 -6.91 7.49 3.09
N PHE A 473 -7.52 6.57 3.83
CA PHE A 473 -8.27 5.46 3.26
C PHE A 473 -9.78 5.74 3.16
N GLU A 474 -10.21 6.96 3.49
CA GLU A 474 -11.61 7.38 3.55
C GLU A 474 -12.48 6.34 4.27
N ALA A 475 -11.97 5.86 5.41
CA ALA A 475 -12.62 4.85 6.23
C ALA A 475 -13.67 5.49 7.13
N ASP A 476 -14.62 4.70 7.61
CA ASP A 476 -15.58 5.17 8.60
C ASP A 476 -14.95 5.14 10.00
N TRP A 477 -14.02 4.20 10.23
CA TRP A 477 -13.25 4.09 11.46
C TRP A 477 -11.95 3.31 11.26
N ALA A 478 -11.01 3.47 12.20
CA ALA A 478 -9.77 2.68 12.26
C ALA A 478 -9.39 2.38 13.72
N VAL A 479 -8.74 1.24 13.94
CA VAL A 479 -8.29 0.78 15.26
C VAL A 479 -6.86 0.29 15.17
N VAL A 480 -6.05 0.69 16.15
CA VAL A 480 -4.65 0.30 16.28
C VAL A 480 -4.53 -0.62 17.50
N TYR A 481 -4.10 -1.85 17.26
CA TYR A 481 -3.79 -2.81 18.32
C TYR A 481 -2.27 -2.92 18.48
N LEU A 482 -1.79 -2.95 19.73
CA LEU A 482 -0.38 -3.24 20.04
C LEU A 482 -0.27 -4.59 20.74
N VAL A 483 0.84 -5.29 20.49
CA VAL A 483 1.22 -6.48 21.24
C VAL A 483 1.83 -6.04 22.57
N GLN A 484 1.33 -6.61 23.67
CA GLN A 484 1.89 -6.37 25.00
C GLN A 484 3.24 -7.11 25.17
N PRO A 485 4.28 -6.44 25.70
CA PRO A 485 5.53 -7.12 26.03
C PRO A 485 5.31 -8.26 27.05
N GLY A 486 5.62 -9.50 26.65
CA GLY A 486 5.52 -10.68 27.52
C GLY A 486 4.16 -11.37 27.57
N HIS A 487 3.15 -10.92 26.80
CA HIS A 487 1.85 -11.56 26.68
C HIS A 487 1.45 -11.70 25.20
N GLU A 488 0.77 -12.80 24.81
CA GLU A 488 0.21 -12.98 23.46
C GLU A 488 -1.07 -12.14 23.20
N GLY A 489 -1.37 -11.17 24.07
CA GLY A 489 -2.58 -10.35 24.02
C GLY A 489 -2.43 -9.11 23.14
N LEU A 490 -3.46 -8.82 22.35
CA LEU A 490 -3.65 -7.54 21.66
C LEU A 490 -4.42 -6.57 22.55
N GLU A 491 -3.88 -5.38 22.75
CA GLU A 491 -4.55 -4.28 23.44
C GLU A 491 -4.89 -3.16 22.44
N VAL A 492 -6.07 -2.54 22.61
CA VAL A 492 -6.45 -1.36 21.83
C VAL A 492 -5.60 -0.19 22.30
N ALA A 493 -4.67 0.26 21.45
CA ALA A 493 -3.82 1.40 21.74
C ALA A 493 -4.44 2.73 21.28
N ALA A 494 -5.18 2.71 20.17
CA ALA A 494 -5.93 3.87 19.69
C ALA A 494 -7.09 3.48 18.78
N ASN A 495 -8.07 4.37 18.66
CA ASN A 495 -9.11 4.30 17.65
C ASN A 495 -9.43 5.70 17.09
N ALA A 496 -10.04 5.74 15.90
CA ALA A 496 -10.55 6.96 15.29
C ALA A 496 -11.81 6.65 14.48
N GLU A 497 -12.70 7.63 14.38
CA GLU A 497 -13.94 7.59 13.59
C GLU A 497 -14.01 8.84 12.69
N ALA A 498 -14.68 8.75 11.54
CA ALA A 498 -14.85 9.88 10.64
C ALA A 498 -15.85 10.93 11.19
N GLU A 499 -15.44 12.21 11.22
CA GLU A 499 -16.22 13.32 11.80
C GLU A 499 -17.62 13.55 11.18
N LYS A 500 -17.83 13.14 9.92
CA LYS A 500 -18.98 13.59 9.11
C LYS A 500 -20.14 12.60 8.96
N ARG A 501 -20.09 11.40 9.54
CA ARG A 501 -21.08 10.35 9.19
C ARG A 501 -21.79 9.60 10.33
N SER A 502 -21.61 9.98 11.60
CA SER A 502 -22.29 9.27 12.70
C SER A 502 -23.04 10.22 13.65
N GLU A 503 -24.37 10.21 13.55
CA GLU A 503 -25.28 10.50 14.69
C GLU A 503 -25.31 9.31 15.68
N ARG A 504 -24.51 8.27 15.43
CA ARG A 504 -24.37 7.07 16.27
C ARG A 504 -22.90 6.71 16.38
N LYS A 505 -22.26 7.06 17.50
CA LYS A 505 -21.06 6.37 17.98
C LYS A 505 -21.42 4.90 18.20
N ALA A 506 -21.29 4.07 17.18
CA ALA A 506 -21.41 2.64 17.36
C ALA A 506 -20.09 2.15 17.96
N PRO A 507 -20.11 1.37 19.05
CA PRO A 507 -18.89 0.75 19.56
C PRO A 507 -18.24 -0.11 18.47
N ILE A 508 -16.91 -0.18 18.45
CA ILE A 508 -16.13 -1.04 17.54
C ILE A 508 -16.76 -2.44 17.54
N PRO A 509 -17.12 -3.01 16.38
CA PRO A 509 -17.78 -4.31 16.33
C PRO A 509 -16.91 -5.40 16.99
N ALA A 510 -17.54 -6.35 17.69
CA ALA A 510 -16.81 -7.42 18.36
C ALA A 510 -16.04 -8.31 17.38
N GLU A 511 -16.51 -8.35 16.13
CA GLU A 511 -15.97 -9.12 14.99
C GLU A 511 -14.65 -8.55 14.45
N VAL A 512 -14.23 -7.36 14.89
CA VAL A 512 -12.95 -6.74 14.52
C VAL A 512 -11.76 -7.46 15.16
N PHE A 513 -11.93 -7.93 16.39
CA PHE A 513 -10.84 -8.56 17.15
C PHE A 513 -10.35 -9.89 16.51
N PRO A 514 -11.22 -10.81 16.06
CA PRO A 514 -10.79 -11.99 15.31
C PRO A 514 -9.97 -11.67 14.06
N VAL A 515 -10.37 -10.63 13.29
CA VAL A 515 -9.65 -10.20 12.07
C VAL A 515 -8.29 -9.61 12.43
N ALA A 516 -8.20 -8.82 13.51
CA ALA A 516 -6.93 -8.31 14.00
C ALA A 516 -5.97 -9.43 14.41
N ARG A 517 -6.47 -10.46 15.12
CA ARG A 517 -5.66 -11.61 15.54
C ARG A 517 -5.18 -12.44 14.34
N GLU A 518 -6.06 -12.71 13.38
CA GLU A 518 -5.69 -13.40 12.13
C GLU A 518 -4.59 -12.63 11.39
N ALA A 519 -4.70 -11.30 11.32
CA ALA A 519 -3.71 -10.45 10.67
C ALA A 519 -2.38 -10.39 11.40
N LEU A 520 -2.34 -10.62 12.72
CA LEU A 520 -1.09 -10.70 13.47
C LEU A 520 -0.31 -11.98 13.12
N GLU A 521 -1.02 -13.09 12.96
CA GLU A 521 -0.46 -14.41 12.62
C GLU A 521 0.02 -14.48 11.16
N GLN A 522 -0.65 -13.77 10.27
CA GLN A 522 -0.32 -13.73 8.84
C GLN A 522 0.61 -12.55 8.49
N THR A 523 1.48 -12.75 7.50
CA THR A 523 2.33 -11.65 6.96
C THR A 523 1.63 -10.82 5.89
N ALA A 524 0.55 -11.33 5.31
CA ALA A 524 -0.18 -10.68 4.23
C ALA A 524 -1.32 -9.81 4.78
N LEU A 525 -1.66 -8.76 4.03
CA LEU A 525 -2.87 -7.99 4.29
C LEU A 525 -4.13 -8.87 4.26
N ILE A 526 -4.98 -8.73 5.26
CA ILE A 526 -6.28 -9.38 5.30
C ILE A 526 -7.36 -8.40 4.88
N VAL A 527 -8.19 -8.78 3.90
CA VAL A 527 -9.42 -8.06 3.54
C VAL A 527 -10.60 -9.01 3.72
N ARG A 528 -11.59 -8.60 4.50
CA ARG A 528 -12.76 -9.40 4.85
C ARG A 528 -14.04 -8.60 4.67
N LEU A 529 -15.06 -9.32 4.22
CA LEU A 529 -16.44 -8.85 4.18
C LEU A 529 -17.13 -9.46 5.41
N VAL A 530 -17.64 -8.61 6.30
CA VAL A 530 -18.24 -9.04 7.56
C VAL A 530 -19.65 -8.48 7.66
N THR A 531 -20.61 -9.35 7.96
CA THR A 531 -22.00 -8.95 8.18
C THR A 531 -22.20 -8.68 9.66
N THR A 532 -22.49 -7.44 10.03
CA THR A 532 -22.77 -7.03 11.41
C THR A 532 -24.13 -6.35 11.47
N ASN A 533 -25.01 -6.75 12.40
CA ASN A 533 -26.37 -6.20 12.53
C ASN A 533 -27.19 -6.21 11.21
N GLY A 534 -26.96 -7.20 10.36
CA GLY A 534 -27.65 -7.33 9.06
C GLY A 534 -27.16 -6.39 7.96
N ALA A 535 -26.05 -5.68 8.17
CA ALA A 535 -25.39 -4.87 7.15
C ALA A 535 -24.00 -5.45 6.82
N ASP A 536 -23.70 -5.56 5.53
CA ASP A 536 -22.41 -5.99 5.04
C ASP A 536 -21.39 -4.85 5.05
N ARG A 537 -20.21 -5.14 5.58
CA ARG A 537 -19.14 -4.17 5.81
C ARG A 537 -17.81 -4.73 5.33
N THR A 538 -16.88 -3.84 5.02
CA THR A 538 -15.52 -4.22 4.60
C THR A 538 -14.52 -3.90 5.69
N LEU A 539 -13.64 -4.83 5.99
CA LEU A 539 -12.52 -4.67 6.93
C LEU A 539 -11.21 -4.97 6.21
N ALA A 540 -10.20 -4.15 6.44
CA ALA A 540 -8.82 -4.41 6.03
C ALA A 540 -7.90 -4.35 7.24
N ALA A 541 -7.07 -5.38 7.44
CA ALA A 541 -6.18 -5.48 8.59
C ALA A 541 -4.74 -5.75 8.13
N ALA A 542 -3.81 -4.89 8.58
CA ALA A 542 -2.40 -4.95 8.24
C ALA A 542 -1.53 -4.99 9.49
N ARG A 543 -0.58 -5.94 9.50
CA ARG A 543 0.37 -6.14 10.60
C ARG A 543 1.47 -5.07 10.59
N PHE A 544 1.78 -4.54 11.77
CA PHE A 544 3.02 -3.82 12.01
C PHE A 544 4.15 -4.81 12.25
N SER A 545 5.22 -4.67 11.46
CA SER A 545 6.38 -5.55 11.60
C SER A 545 7.69 -4.81 11.45
N THR A 546 8.63 -5.12 12.33
CA THR A 546 10.03 -4.66 12.28
C THR A 546 10.91 -5.90 12.41
N ASP A 547 11.85 -6.10 11.48
CA ASP A 547 12.75 -7.26 11.45
C ASP A 547 12.07 -8.64 11.58
N GLY A 548 10.83 -8.76 11.09
CA GLY A 548 10.05 -10.00 11.12
C GLY A 548 9.24 -10.22 12.40
N GLU A 549 9.41 -9.38 13.43
CA GLU A 549 8.65 -9.41 14.67
C GLU A 549 7.34 -8.60 14.55
N ALA A 550 6.24 -9.10 15.12
CA ALA A 550 4.95 -8.41 15.09
C ALA A 550 4.83 -7.44 16.27
N THR A 551 4.68 -6.14 16.01
CA THR A 551 4.53 -5.14 17.08
C THR A 551 3.07 -4.72 17.31
N GLY A 552 2.19 -5.00 16.35
CA GLY A 552 0.77 -4.67 16.42
C GLY A 552 0.05 -4.84 15.08
N VAL A 553 -1.18 -4.36 14.99
CA VAL A 553 -2.04 -4.43 13.80
C VAL A 553 -2.85 -3.14 13.66
N LEU A 554 -2.93 -2.62 12.43
CA LEU A 554 -3.91 -1.60 12.03
C LEU A 554 -5.11 -2.30 11.40
N VAL A 555 -6.31 -2.00 11.90
CA VAL A 555 -7.57 -2.39 11.24
C VAL A 555 -8.29 -1.14 10.77
N VAL A 556 -8.70 -1.15 9.51
CA VAL A 556 -9.46 -0.08 8.84
C VAL A 556 -10.81 -0.64 8.42
N GLY A 557 -11.89 0.07 8.72
CA GLY A 557 -13.26 -0.39 8.49
C GLY A 557 -14.12 0.58 7.68
N TRP A 558 -14.94 0.00 6.81
CA TRP A 558 -15.97 0.71 6.06
C TRP A 558 -17.34 0.09 6.36
N ASP A 559 -18.30 0.94 6.67
CA ASP A 559 -19.69 0.58 6.98
C ASP A 559 -20.48 0.16 5.73
N GLU A 560 -19.88 0.33 4.55
CA GLU A 560 -20.37 -0.10 3.24
C GLU A 560 -19.44 -1.18 2.64
N VAL A 561 -19.95 -1.93 1.66
CA VAL A 561 -19.15 -2.88 0.88
C VAL A 561 -18.24 -2.12 -0.08
N ARG A 562 -16.92 -2.33 0.03
CA ARG A 562 -15.87 -1.62 -0.69
C ARG A 562 -14.90 -2.62 -1.31
N VAL A 563 -14.49 -2.37 -2.55
CA VAL A 563 -13.42 -3.14 -3.21
C VAL A 563 -12.13 -2.36 -3.05
N LEU A 564 -11.15 -2.94 -2.34
CA LEU A 564 -9.81 -2.37 -2.29
C LEU A 564 -9.03 -2.76 -3.55
N ASP A 565 -8.57 -1.76 -4.29
CA ASP A 565 -7.62 -1.94 -5.38
C ASP A 565 -6.22 -2.33 -4.86
N ASP A 566 -5.37 -2.81 -5.75
CA ASP A 566 -4.03 -3.28 -5.37
C ASP A 566 -3.12 -2.16 -4.88
N LEU A 567 -3.37 -0.92 -5.33
CA LEU A 567 -2.64 0.24 -4.85
C LEU A 567 -2.95 0.48 -3.36
N ALA A 568 -4.22 0.53 -2.97
CA ALA A 568 -4.62 0.74 -1.58
C ALA A 568 -4.16 -0.40 -0.66
N LYS A 569 -4.22 -1.65 -1.13
CA LYS A 569 -3.66 -2.79 -0.38
C LYS A 569 -2.17 -2.59 -0.12
N ARG A 570 -1.39 -2.30 -1.16
CA ARG A 570 0.06 -2.08 -1.05
C ARG A 570 0.42 -0.92 -0.14
N ALA A 571 -0.33 0.19 -0.17
CA ALA A 571 -0.02 1.25 0.78
C ALA A 571 -0.45 0.92 2.20
N LEU A 572 -1.56 0.22 2.42
CA LEU A 572 -1.93 -0.18 3.77
C LEU A 572 -0.82 -1.05 4.40
N GLU A 573 -0.23 -1.96 3.61
CA GLU A 573 0.96 -2.71 3.99
C GLU A 573 2.18 -1.80 4.23
N LEU A 574 2.43 -0.83 3.34
CA LEU A 574 3.56 0.09 3.47
C LEU A 574 3.44 1.02 4.69
N VAL A 575 2.24 1.54 4.95
CA VAL A 575 1.88 2.27 6.18
C VAL A 575 2.20 1.38 7.37
N ALA A 576 1.64 0.18 7.41
CA ALA A 576 1.79 -0.71 8.55
C ALA A 576 3.27 -1.03 8.81
N ARG A 577 4.07 -1.21 7.76
CA ARG A 577 5.52 -1.38 7.87
C ARG A 577 6.24 -0.14 8.41
N ARG A 578 5.93 1.05 7.89
CA ARG A 578 6.49 2.33 8.37
C ARG A 578 6.14 2.59 9.83
N VAL A 579 4.90 2.32 10.20
CA VAL A 579 4.39 2.44 11.57
C VAL A 579 5.10 1.43 12.49
N GLY A 580 5.34 0.20 12.04
CA GLY A 580 6.12 -0.78 12.80
C GLY A 580 7.52 -0.26 13.17
N VAL A 581 8.23 0.32 12.19
CA VAL A 581 9.55 0.95 12.44
C VAL A 581 9.44 2.13 13.41
N ALA A 582 8.43 2.99 13.25
CA ALA A 582 8.21 4.13 14.12
C ALA A 582 7.88 3.71 15.58
N ILE A 583 7.04 2.68 15.76
CA ILE A 583 6.73 2.11 17.09
C ILE A 583 8.00 1.56 17.74
N HIS A 584 8.84 0.86 16.97
CA HIS A 584 10.11 0.34 17.47
C HIS A 584 11.04 1.47 17.94
N HIS A 585 11.18 2.55 17.15
CA HIS A 585 11.96 3.72 17.55
C HIS A 585 11.37 4.46 18.76
N ALA A 586 10.05 4.62 18.82
CA ALA A 586 9.38 5.26 19.95
C ALA A 586 9.61 4.50 21.27
N ARG A 587 9.46 3.16 21.24
CA ARG A 587 9.75 2.31 22.40
C ARG A 587 11.21 2.39 22.84
N ALA A 588 12.15 2.35 21.90
CA ALA A 588 13.57 2.48 22.20
C ALA A 588 13.91 3.87 22.79
N TYR A 589 13.26 4.93 22.30
CA TYR A 589 13.44 6.28 22.82
C TYR A 589 12.90 6.41 24.26
N GLU A 590 11.72 5.87 24.54
CA GLU A 590 11.11 5.87 25.89
C GLU A 590 11.96 5.09 26.90
N GLU A 591 12.53 3.95 26.49
CA GLU A 591 13.44 3.17 27.32
C GLU A 591 14.72 3.97 27.65
N GLU A 592 15.35 4.58 26.64
CA GLU A 592 16.56 5.38 26.84
C GLU A 592 16.28 6.65 27.66
N ALA A 593 15.15 7.33 27.43
CA ALA A 593 14.74 8.48 28.22
C ALA A 593 14.51 8.10 29.70
N SER A 594 13.87 6.95 29.93
CA SER A 594 13.67 6.41 31.28
C SER A 594 14.99 6.00 31.94
N ARG A 595 15.96 5.49 31.16
CA ARG A 595 17.31 5.16 31.66
C ARG A 595 18.09 6.43 32.05
N VAL A 596 18.08 7.45 31.20
CA VAL A 596 18.74 8.74 31.47
C VAL A 596 18.12 9.42 32.69
N SER A 597 16.78 9.40 32.81
CA SER A 597 16.09 9.96 33.98
C SER A 597 16.50 9.25 35.28
N ARG A 598 16.53 7.91 35.28
CA ARG A 598 17.03 7.13 36.43
C ARG A 598 18.49 7.42 36.75
N MET A 599 19.34 7.55 35.74
CA MET A 599 20.76 7.87 35.93
C MET A 599 20.97 9.27 36.51
N LYS A 600 20.18 10.27 36.09
CA LYS A 600 20.21 11.62 36.66
C LYS A 600 19.82 11.61 38.14
N ALA A 601 18.72 10.92 38.48
CA ALA A 601 18.28 10.81 39.87
C ALA A 601 19.35 10.15 40.76
N ALA A 602 19.99 9.08 40.27
CA ALA A 602 21.09 8.42 40.99
C ALA A 602 22.34 9.30 41.12
N ALA A 603 22.66 10.10 40.10
CA ALA A 603 23.79 11.03 40.15
C ALA A 603 23.55 12.19 41.14
N GLU A 604 22.33 12.72 41.19
CA GLU A 604 21.94 13.75 42.17
C GLU A 604 22.09 13.23 43.60
N GLU A 605 21.60 12.01 43.87
CA GLU A 605 21.77 11.35 45.18
C GLU A 605 23.24 11.13 45.53
N ALA A 606 24.06 10.66 44.58
CA ALA A 606 25.49 10.46 44.79
C ALA A 606 26.23 11.77 45.10
N MET A 607 25.90 12.87 44.41
CA MET A 607 26.49 14.18 44.66
C MET A 607 26.13 14.71 46.05
N GLU A 608 24.91 14.48 46.52
CA GLU A 608 24.48 14.87 47.88
C GLU A 608 25.28 14.10 48.94
N VAL A 609 25.47 12.79 48.75
CA VAL A 609 26.28 11.96 49.66
C VAL A 609 27.75 12.41 49.65
N GLU A 610 28.34 12.65 48.48
CA GLU A 610 29.73 13.12 48.37
C GLU A 610 29.93 14.48 49.06
N ALA A 611 29.01 15.44 48.84
CA ALA A 611 29.06 16.74 49.48
C ALA A 611 29.03 16.63 51.01
N ARG A 612 28.18 15.75 51.56
CA ARG A 612 28.09 15.49 53.00
C ARG A 612 29.38 14.87 53.54
N VAL A 613 29.94 13.84 52.87
CA VAL A 613 31.21 13.21 53.27
C VAL A 613 32.37 14.20 53.25
N ARG A 614 32.45 15.05 52.22
CA ARG A 614 33.49 16.07 52.12
C ARG A 614 33.40 17.12 53.23
N SER A 615 32.18 17.54 53.59
CA SER A 615 31.94 18.44 54.72
C SER A 615 32.45 17.86 56.03
N LEU A 616 32.14 16.58 56.29
CA LEU A 616 32.61 15.86 57.48
C LEU A 616 34.14 15.72 57.52
N LEU A 617 34.78 15.35 56.40
CA LEU A 617 36.24 15.23 56.31
C LEU A 617 36.94 16.57 56.54
N TRP A 618 36.40 17.67 55.99
CA TRP A 618 36.94 19.01 56.21
C TRP A 618 36.88 19.40 57.69
N ALA A 619 35.73 19.16 58.34
CA ALA A 619 35.56 19.44 59.77
C ALA A 619 36.54 18.64 60.64
N ALA A 620 36.72 17.35 60.35
CA ALA A 620 37.68 16.50 61.05
C ALA A 620 39.13 16.98 60.89
N SER A 621 39.52 17.40 59.67
CA SER A 621 40.85 17.94 59.41
C SER A 621 41.09 19.28 60.11
N ALA A 622 40.12 20.20 60.05
CA ALA A 622 40.21 21.50 60.72
C ALA A 622 40.31 21.34 62.24
N ALA A 623 39.59 20.37 62.82
CA ALA A 623 39.69 20.03 64.22
C ALA A 623 41.08 19.46 64.59
N ALA A 624 41.69 18.63 63.74
CA ALA A 624 42.99 18.01 64.02
C ALA A 624 44.17 18.99 64.06
N GLU A 625 44.08 20.14 63.38
CA GLU A 625 45.13 21.17 63.37
C GLU A 625 45.06 22.12 64.59
N LEU A 626 43.98 22.05 65.37
CA LEU A 626 43.79 22.90 66.55
C LEU A 626 44.41 22.24 67.79
N THR A 627 45.16 23.03 68.55
CA THR A 627 45.80 22.60 69.81
C THR A 627 44.99 22.97 71.06
N ASP A 628 43.96 23.81 70.90
CA ASP A 628 43.05 24.23 71.96
C ASP A 628 41.77 23.39 71.92
N LEU A 629 41.55 22.59 72.97
CA LEU A 629 40.40 21.70 73.11
C LEU A 629 39.06 22.45 72.95
N ASN A 630 38.95 23.68 73.46
CA ASN A 630 37.71 24.43 73.34
C ASN A 630 37.43 24.83 71.88
N ARG A 631 38.47 25.18 71.12
CA ARG A 631 38.34 25.45 69.68
C ARG A 631 37.99 24.19 68.91
N VAL A 632 38.60 23.05 69.23
CA VAL A 632 38.27 21.75 68.62
C VAL A 632 36.79 21.43 68.81
N LEU A 633 36.30 21.49 70.05
CA LEU A 633 34.91 21.18 70.37
C LEU A 633 33.94 22.17 69.73
N TRP A 634 34.28 23.45 69.70
CA TRP A 634 33.47 24.48 69.05
C TRP A 634 33.37 24.25 67.54
N THR A 635 34.49 23.95 66.86
CA THR A 635 34.52 23.62 65.43
C THR A 635 33.74 22.34 65.11
N LEU A 636 33.86 21.30 65.94
CA LEU A 636 33.09 20.06 65.76
C LEU A 636 31.58 20.28 65.96
N THR A 637 31.21 21.13 66.92
CA THR A 637 29.81 21.45 67.21
C THR A 637 29.18 22.28 66.07
N ASP A 638 29.87 23.32 65.57
CA ASP A 638 29.40 24.12 64.43
C ASP A 638 29.32 23.27 63.14
N ALA A 639 30.35 22.45 62.87
CA ALA A 639 30.33 21.55 61.73
C ALA A 639 29.21 20.50 61.82
N GLY A 640 28.98 19.94 63.01
CA GLY A 640 27.87 19.02 63.28
C GLY A 640 26.52 19.68 62.98
N LEU A 641 26.27 20.89 63.48
CA LEU A 641 25.03 21.64 63.25
C LEU A 641 24.76 21.91 61.77
N ARG A 642 25.81 22.24 61.00
CA ARG A 642 25.70 22.53 59.57
C ARG A 642 25.51 21.27 58.72
N THR A 643 26.01 20.13 59.18
CA THR A 643 26.11 18.90 58.37
C THR A 643 25.02 17.88 58.71
N VAL A 644 24.67 17.81 59.99
CA VAL A 644 23.61 16.97 60.57
C VAL A 644 22.43 17.90 60.83
N ASN A 645 21.27 17.59 60.24
CA ASN A 645 20.08 18.45 60.29
C ASN A 645 19.36 18.31 61.64
N VAL A 646 20.04 18.69 62.72
CA VAL A 646 19.61 18.60 64.11
C VAL A 646 19.41 20.00 64.67
N GLU A 647 18.52 20.14 65.64
CA GLU A 647 18.21 21.46 66.21
C GLU A 647 19.27 21.90 67.21
N GLU A 648 19.85 20.93 67.91
CA GLU A 648 20.83 21.16 68.94
C GLU A 648 21.84 20.01 68.99
N ILE A 649 23.12 20.35 69.17
CA ILE A 649 24.21 19.41 69.44
C ILE A 649 24.83 19.79 70.77
N ARG A 650 25.00 18.83 71.67
CA ARG A 650 25.69 19.01 72.96
C ARG A 650 26.86 18.05 73.05
N ILE A 651 28.00 18.56 73.50
CA ILE A 651 29.17 17.72 73.80
C ILE A 651 29.47 17.83 75.28
N TYR A 652 29.57 16.68 75.93
CA TYR A 652 30.01 16.51 77.30
C TYR A 652 31.38 15.83 77.33
N LEU A 653 32.25 16.23 78.26
CA LEU A 653 33.52 15.57 78.54
C LEU A 653 33.42 14.79 79.85
N ALA A 654 33.98 13.59 79.88
CA ALA A 654 34.03 12.75 81.07
C ALA A 654 35.17 13.19 81.99
N ASP A 655 34.83 13.59 83.21
CA ASP A 655 35.75 13.83 84.31
C ASP A 655 35.68 12.63 85.27
N HIS A 656 36.60 11.69 85.08
CA HIS A 656 36.64 10.44 85.86
C HIS A 656 37.04 10.66 87.32
N GLU A 657 37.81 11.70 87.63
CA GLU A 657 38.23 11.99 89.01
C GLU A 657 37.05 12.56 89.81
N ALA A 658 36.28 13.45 89.20
CA ALA A 658 35.06 13.98 89.81
C ALA A 658 33.85 13.04 89.64
N GLY A 659 33.95 12.02 88.78
CA GLY A 659 32.87 11.08 88.50
C GLY A 659 31.66 11.73 87.81
N VAL A 660 31.89 12.68 86.89
CA VAL A 660 30.83 13.44 86.20
C VAL A 660 31.10 13.60 84.70
N LEU A 661 30.04 13.81 83.92
CA LEU A 661 30.08 14.39 82.58
C LEU A 661 29.92 15.91 82.70
N ARG A 662 30.94 16.67 82.31
CA ARG A 662 30.86 18.14 82.25
C ARG A 662 30.46 18.57 80.86
N GLY A 663 29.45 19.42 80.76
CA GLY A 663 29.11 20.11 79.52
C GLY A 663 30.31 20.89 79.02
N ALA A 664 30.59 20.78 77.72
CA ALA A 664 31.69 21.49 77.09
C ALA A 664 31.16 22.51 76.09
N THR A 665 30.39 22.05 75.10
CA THR A 665 29.82 22.91 74.07
C THR A 665 28.39 22.55 73.77
N VAL A 666 27.60 23.55 73.40
CA VAL A 666 26.26 23.38 72.86
C VAL A 666 26.11 24.25 71.62
N GLY A 667 25.64 23.65 70.54
CA GLY A 667 25.27 24.33 69.31
C GLY A 667 23.76 24.29 69.14
N ARG A 668 23.14 25.40 68.74
CA ARG A 668 21.72 25.45 68.33
C ARG A 668 21.59 26.10 66.95
N ALA A 669 20.74 25.52 66.09
CA ALA A 669 20.41 26.14 64.81
C ALA A 669 19.68 27.48 65.03
N PRO A 670 19.97 28.55 64.26
CA PRO A 670 20.81 28.60 63.06
C PRO A 670 22.22 29.20 63.31
N ASP A 671 23.06 28.54 64.11
CA ASP A 671 24.52 28.81 64.29
C ASP A 671 24.93 29.54 65.59
N VAL A 672 24.25 29.27 66.71
CA VAL A 672 24.72 29.72 68.03
C VAL A 672 25.45 28.57 68.72
N VAL A 673 26.79 28.62 68.74
CA VAL A 673 27.61 27.71 69.55
C VAL A 673 28.09 28.43 70.81
N ALA A 674 27.72 27.91 71.97
CA ALA A 674 28.02 28.44 73.29
C ALA A 674 28.66 27.37 74.19
N GLN A 675 29.21 27.81 75.33
CA GLN A 675 29.68 26.91 76.38
C GLN A 675 28.48 26.29 77.09
N LEU A 676 28.53 24.98 77.34
CA LEU A 676 27.49 24.25 78.06
C LEU A 676 27.89 24.12 79.53
N GLU A 677 27.19 24.79 80.44
CA GLU A 677 27.48 24.77 81.88
C GLU A 677 26.63 23.74 82.63
N ASP A 678 26.52 22.52 82.08
CA ASP A 678 25.79 21.41 82.68
C ASP A 678 26.76 20.40 83.31
N THR A 679 26.36 19.69 84.36
CA THR A 679 27.18 18.64 84.97
C THR A 679 26.32 17.48 85.42
N ILE A 680 26.59 16.29 84.89
CA ILE A 680 25.77 15.09 85.08
C ILE A 680 26.61 14.02 85.79
N PRO A 681 26.15 13.41 86.90
CA PRO A 681 26.88 12.33 87.55
C PRO A 681 27.11 11.14 86.62
N LEU A 682 28.36 10.68 86.51
CA LEU A 682 28.77 9.54 85.68
C LEU A 682 28.54 8.23 86.44
N GLN A 683 27.29 7.95 86.77
CA GLN A 683 26.84 6.74 87.46
C GLN A 683 25.64 6.16 86.72
N ARG A 684 25.58 4.83 86.60
CA ARG A 684 24.40 4.17 86.01
C ARG A 684 23.16 4.57 86.80
N THR A 685 22.05 4.77 86.10
CA THR A 685 20.74 5.23 86.60
C THR A 685 20.67 6.69 87.04
N ALA A 686 21.78 7.45 87.00
CA ALA A 686 21.75 8.87 87.35
C ALA A 686 21.05 9.73 86.29
N SER A 687 21.19 9.38 85.01
CA SER A 687 20.43 9.93 83.89
C SER A 687 20.56 9.04 82.67
N VAL A 688 19.67 9.23 81.69
CA VAL A 688 19.76 8.58 80.37
C VAL A 688 21.10 8.89 79.67
N ARG A 689 21.63 10.11 79.87
CA ARG A 689 22.94 10.55 79.33
C ARG A 689 24.10 9.79 79.99
N ALA A 690 24.07 9.61 81.31
CA ALA A 690 25.07 8.84 82.04
C ALA A 690 25.02 7.36 81.67
N ASP A 691 23.81 6.80 81.51
CA ASP A 691 23.63 5.42 81.06
C ASP A 691 24.14 5.19 79.63
N ALA A 692 23.86 6.12 78.71
CA ALA A 692 24.39 6.08 77.35
C ALA A 692 25.92 6.19 77.33
N ALA A 693 26.49 7.10 78.11
CA ALA A 693 27.95 7.28 78.20
C ALA A 693 28.66 6.02 78.75
N LEU A 694 28.06 5.34 79.71
CA LEU A 694 28.58 4.09 80.31
C LEU A 694 28.18 2.82 79.55
N SER A 695 27.43 2.95 78.44
CA SER A 695 27.01 1.83 77.60
C SER A 695 28.13 1.34 76.67
N GLU A 696 28.10 0.06 76.34
CA GLU A 696 28.93 -0.57 75.29
C GLU A 696 28.31 -0.35 73.89
N ALA A 697 27.08 0.15 73.82
CA ALA A 697 26.44 0.44 72.54
C ALA A 697 27.13 1.64 71.85
N PRO A 698 27.30 1.62 70.52
CA PRO A 698 27.93 2.69 69.77
C PRO A 698 27.11 3.99 69.79
N TYR A 699 25.80 3.89 70.02
CA TYR A 699 24.89 4.99 70.26
C TYR A 699 23.62 4.47 70.96
N LEU A 700 22.86 5.37 71.59
CA LEU A 700 21.55 5.10 72.17
C LEU A 700 20.56 6.17 71.69
N VAL A 701 19.44 5.75 71.09
CA VAL A 701 18.33 6.67 70.83
C VAL A 701 17.37 6.59 72.02
N SER A 702 17.08 7.74 72.63
CA SER A 702 16.15 7.82 73.76
C SER A 702 15.35 9.10 73.71
N VAL A 703 14.24 9.11 74.44
CA VAL A 703 13.54 10.34 74.77
C VAL A 703 14.12 10.89 76.07
N VAL A 704 14.57 12.14 76.05
CA VAL A 704 15.05 12.84 77.25
C VAL A 704 14.08 13.95 77.60
N GLU A 705 13.64 13.96 78.86
CA GLU A 705 12.71 14.97 79.38
C GLU A 705 13.48 16.02 80.18
N GLU A 706 13.40 17.27 79.75
CA GLU A 706 14.13 18.38 80.34
C GLU A 706 13.29 19.66 80.30
N ALA A 707 13.19 20.36 81.44
CA ALA A 707 12.40 21.59 81.57
C ALA A 707 10.95 21.50 81.06
N GLY A 708 10.30 20.34 81.21
CA GLY A 708 8.91 20.11 80.79
C GLY A 708 8.71 19.81 79.30
N LYS A 709 9.79 19.52 78.56
CA LYS A 709 9.76 19.13 77.15
C LYS A 709 10.46 17.78 76.97
N SER A 710 9.94 16.94 76.08
CA SER A 710 10.47 15.60 75.78
C SER A 710 11.06 15.59 74.37
N TYR A 711 12.37 15.36 74.26
CA TYR A 711 13.11 15.39 72.99
C TYR A 711 13.55 13.99 72.60
N GLU A 712 13.45 13.64 71.32
CA GLU A 712 14.13 12.45 70.80
C GLU A 712 15.59 12.82 70.53
N THR A 713 16.51 12.05 71.11
CA THR A 713 17.94 12.33 71.01
C THR A 713 18.74 11.07 70.74
N ALA A 714 19.78 11.22 69.92
CA ALA A 714 20.83 10.24 69.75
C ALA A 714 22.00 10.58 70.67
N LEU A 715 22.34 9.64 71.55
CA LEU A 715 23.41 9.75 72.54
C LEU A 715 24.57 8.85 72.12
N ILE A 716 25.70 9.45 71.78
CA ILE A 716 26.86 8.78 71.19
C ILE A 716 28.04 8.88 72.17
N PRO A 717 28.43 7.79 72.84
CA PRO A 717 29.60 7.79 73.73
C PRO A 717 30.89 8.02 72.93
N LEU A 718 31.63 9.07 73.28
CA LEU A 718 32.92 9.39 72.69
C LEU A 718 33.99 8.59 73.43
N ARG A 719 34.62 7.62 72.77
CA ARG A 719 35.60 6.71 73.38
C ARG A 719 36.93 6.75 72.63
N THR A 720 38.02 6.58 73.37
CA THR A 720 39.32 6.14 72.84
C THR A 720 39.43 4.62 72.95
N HIS A 721 40.52 4.02 72.48
CA HIS A 721 40.74 2.56 72.47
C HIS A 721 40.55 1.85 73.83
N ALA A 722 40.53 2.57 74.96
CA ALA A 722 40.30 1.97 76.28
C ALA A 722 39.49 2.82 77.27
N ALA A 723 39.05 4.03 76.92
CA ALA A 723 38.43 4.95 77.89
C ALA A 723 37.33 5.81 77.29
N LEU A 724 36.28 6.07 78.09
CA LEU A 724 35.27 7.08 77.81
C LEU A 724 35.90 8.47 77.92
N VAL A 725 35.78 9.26 76.86
CA VAL A 725 36.27 10.65 76.78
C VAL A 725 35.12 11.63 76.97
N GLY A 726 33.91 11.26 76.57
CA GLY A 726 32.76 12.15 76.62
C GLY A 726 31.50 11.55 76.04
N LEU A 727 30.50 12.40 75.81
CA LEU A 727 29.22 12.05 75.21
C LEU A 727 28.83 13.15 74.23
N LEU A 728 28.49 12.76 73.00
CA LEU A 728 27.84 13.63 72.02
C LEU A 728 26.33 13.35 72.07
N GLU A 729 25.54 14.40 72.17
CA GLU A 729 24.08 14.34 72.17
C GLU A 729 23.56 15.16 70.98
N GLU A 730 22.83 14.50 70.08
CA GLU A 730 22.18 15.13 68.94
C GLU A 730 20.66 15.18 69.21
N VAL A 731 20.10 16.39 69.19
CA VAL A 731 18.69 16.63 69.54
C VAL A 731 17.87 16.91 68.28
N ILE A 732 16.82 16.12 68.06
CA ILE A 732 15.88 16.27 66.95
C ILE A 732 14.51 16.65 67.56
N GLN A 733 13.88 17.71 67.04
CA GLN A 733 12.71 18.42 67.61
C GLN A 733 11.60 17.57 68.30
N THR A 734 10.99 18.16 69.34
CA THR A 734 9.78 17.77 70.08
C THR A 734 8.47 17.98 69.30
N GLN A 735 7.48 17.08 69.38
CA GLN A 735 6.07 17.44 69.12
C GLN A 735 5.47 18.15 70.34
N ASP A 736 4.74 19.25 70.11
CA ASP A 736 3.96 19.97 71.11
C ASP A 736 2.88 19.06 71.77
N GLY A 737 2.90 18.95 73.11
CA GLY A 737 1.73 18.56 73.92
C GLY A 737 1.52 17.05 74.17
N PRO A 738 0.75 16.70 75.21
CA PRO A 738 0.81 15.40 75.87
C PRO A 738 0.32 14.28 74.94
N TRP A 739 1.00 13.14 74.98
CA TRP A 739 0.43 11.87 74.52
C TRP A 739 -0.91 11.62 75.23
N ARG A 740 -2.04 12.07 74.64
CA ARG A 740 -3.33 11.46 74.94
C ARG A 740 -3.23 10.04 74.43
N ARG A 741 -3.17 9.08 75.36
CA ARG A 741 -3.52 7.68 75.10
C ARG A 741 -4.99 7.64 74.64
N GLU A 742 -5.26 7.96 73.39
CA GLU A 742 -6.51 7.53 72.77
C GLU A 742 -6.40 6.02 72.56
N ARG A 743 -7.00 5.27 73.49
CA ARG A 743 -7.34 3.87 73.23
C ARG A 743 -8.15 3.84 71.94
N CYS A 744 -7.62 3.21 70.91
CA CYS A 744 -8.43 2.81 69.77
C CYS A 744 -9.48 1.82 70.29
N ALA A 745 -10.71 2.27 70.51
CA ALA A 745 -11.80 1.46 71.05
C ALA A 745 -12.30 0.38 70.06
N SER A 746 -11.64 0.19 68.91
CA SER A 746 -12.05 -0.74 67.87
C SER A 746 -11.05 -1.87 67.57
N CYS A 747 -9.96 -2.00 68.32
CA CYS A 747 -9.04 -3.14 68.18
C CYS A 747 -8.72 -3.76 69.54
N ALA A 748 -9.36 -4.89 69.83
CA ALA A 748 -9.03 -5.74 70.96
C ALA A 748 -7.75 -6.54 70.65
N CYS A 749 -6.58 -5.92 70.81
CA CYS A 749 -5.30 -6.64 70.82
C CYS A 749 -4.58 -6.36 72.15
N SER A 750 -4.27 -7.45 72.87
CA SER A 750 -3.72 -7.50 74.23
C SER A 750 -2.34 -6.82 74.38
N PRO A 751 -1.98 -6.23 75.54
CA PRO A 751 -0.68 -5.59 75.76
C PRO A 751 0.35 -6.59 76.32
N ALA A 752 1.33 -6.96 75.49
CA ALA A 752 2.59 -7.53 75.96
C ALA A 752 3.72 -7.09 75.03
N TRP A 753 4.42 -6.00 75.37
CA TRP A 753 5.66 -5.60 74.70
C TRP A 753 6.72 -5.29 75.76
N GLN A 754 7.73 -6.15 75.83
CA GLN A 754 9.03 -5.91 76.44
C GLN A 754 9.89 -5.03 75.50
N PRO A 755 10.91 -4.30 75.99
CA PRO A 755 11.74 -3.45 75.16
C PRO A 755 12.64 -4.28 74.24
N TRP A 756 12.62 -3.96 72.93
CA TRP A 756 13.38 -4.68 71.91
C TRP A 756 14.83 -4.18 71.86
N LEU A 757 15.76 -5.10 72.12
CA LEU A 757 17.18 -4.99 71.76
C LEU A 757 17.33 -5.19 70.25
N LEU A 758 17.78 -4.16 69.54
CA LEU A 758 18.14 -4.24 68.12
C LEU A 758 19.42 -5.05 67.95
N THR A 759 19.29 -6.29 67.47
CA THR A 759 20.40 -7.03 66.84
C THR A 759 20.19 -6.98 65.32
N GLY A 760 21.21 -6.51 64.61
CA GLY A 760 21.11 -6.17 63.18
C GLY A 760 20.71 -7.36 62.31
N ARG A 761 19.61 -7.20 61.56
CA ARG A 761 19.33 -7.85 60.27
C ARG A 761 18.28 -7.04 59.50
N ALA A 762 18.47 -6.99 58.20
CA ALA A 762 17.78 -6.17 57.20
C ALA A 762 16.24 -6.11 57.29
N TRP A 763 15.70 -4.94 56.97
CA TRP A 763 14.28 -4.70 56.71
C TRP A 763 13.86 -5.41 55.41
N MET A 764 12.80 -6.22 55.47
CA MET A 764 12.04 -6.67 54.28
C MET A 764 10.78 -5.81 54.12
N PRO A 765 10.36 -5.45 52.89
CA PRO A 765 9.11 -4.74 52.67
C PRO A 765 7.89 -5.64 52.94
N CYS A 766 6.88 -5.05 53.56
CA CYS A 766 5.67 -5.70 54.07
C CYS A 766 4.62 -6.00 52.97
N GLU A 767 4.99 -6.71 51.90
CA GLU A 767 4.05 -7.06 50.81
C GLU A 767 3.63 -8.55 50.77
N ARG A 768 4.17 -9.41 51.63
CA ARG A 768 3.91 -10.87 51.55
C ARG A 768 3.11 -11.51 52.68
N LEU A 769 2.52 -10.72 53.56
CA LEU A 769 1.65 -11.26 54.60
C LEU A 769 0.37 -10.42 54.62
N TRP A 770 -0.58 -10.73 53.73
CA TRP A 770 -2.03 -10.67 53.98
C TRP A 770 -2.82 -11.11 52.73
N SER A 771 -3.51 -12.24 52.86
CA SER A 771 -4.50 -12.74 51.91
C SER A 771 -5.90 -12.58 52.52
N GLY A 772 -6.64 -11.56 52.12
CA GLY A 772 -8.04 -11.37 52.52
C GLY A 772 -8.60 -9.99 52.13
N PRO A 773 -9.88 -9.87 51.69
CA PRO A 773 -10.37 -8.67 51.04
C PRO A 773 -10.86 -7.64 52.08
N CYS A 774 -10.27 -6.45 52.10
CA CYS A 774 -10.80 -5.34 52.88
C CYS A 774 -11.21 -4.18 51.95
N ARG A 775 -12.45 -3.71 52.14
CA ARG A 775 -13.15 -2.73 51.29
C ARG A 775 -12.38 -1.41 51.21
N MET A 776 -12.15 -0.96 49.97
CA MET A 776 -11.72 0.39 49.62
C MET A 776 -12.74 1.44 50.09
N SER A 777 -12.67 1.91 51.34
CA SER A 777 -13.35 3.18 51.71
C SER A 777 -12.64 4.03 52.77
N CYS A 778 -11.48 3.62 53.29
CA CYS A 778 -10.75 4.41 54.31
C CYS A 778 -9.46 5.09 53.83
N ALA A 779 -8.99 4.83 52.60
CA ALA A 779 -7.71 5.38 52.11
C ALA A 779 -7.74 6.87 51.69
N ARG A 780 -8.87 7.59 51.85
CA ARG A 780 -9.02 8.99 51.41
C ARG A 780 -9.04 10.05 52.53
N ARG A 781 -8.69 9.72 53.78
CA ARG A 781 -8.62 10.70 54.88
C ARG A 781 -7.35 10.61 55.73
N CYS A 782 -6.20 10.44 55.09
CA CYS A 782 -4.91 10.73 55.73
C CYS A 782 -4.18 11.80 54.91
N HIS A 783 -3.86 12.91 55.57
CA HIS A 783 -3.09 14.03 55.05
C HIS A 783 -1.71 13.57 54.54
N PRO A 784 -1.20 14.06 53.40
CA PRO A 784 0.09 13.64 52.84
C PRO A 784 1.31 14.35 53.45
N SER A 785 1.22 14.86 54.68
CA SER A 785 2.26 15.69 55.31
C SER A 785 3.01 14.99 56.45
N ALA A 786 3.29 13.70 56.31
CA ALA A 786 4.22 12.99 57.19
C ALA A 786 5.36 12.42 56.34
N ARG A 787 6.36 13.24 56.04
CA ARG A 787 7.69 12.74 55.71
C ARG A 787 8.19 12.02 56.96
N ILE A 788 8.25 10.70 56.93
CA ILE A 788 9.11 9.95 57.84
C ILE A 788 10.52 10.43 57.50
N ARG A 789 11.09 11.28 58.36
CA ARG A 789 12.52 11.58 58.31
C ARG A 789 13.23 10.26 58.55
N ASN A 790 14.01 9.82 57.58
CA ASN A 790 14.96 8.72 57.77
C ASN A 790 15.86 9.09 58.96
N CYS A 791 15.66 8.43 60.10
CA CYS A 791 16.70 8.34 61.12
C CYS A 791 17.76 7.39 60.56
N TYR A 792 18.92 7.95 60.25
CA TYR A 792 20.15 7.23 59.89
C TYR A 792 20.88 6.78 61.15
#